data_AF-A0A6H1RAT5-F1
#
_entry.id   AF-A0A6H1RAT5-F1
#
_cell.length_a   1.000
_cell.length_b   1.000
_cell.length_c   1.000
_cell.angle_alpha   90.00
_cell.angle_beta   90.00
_cell.angle_gamma   90.00
#
_symmetry.space_group_name_H-M   'P 1'
#
loop_
_entity.id
_entity.type
_entity.pdbx_description
1 polymer ?
#
loop_
_entity_poly.entity_id
_entity_poly.type
_entity_poly.pdbx_seq_one_letter_code
_entity_poly.pdbx_strand_id
1 'polypeptide(L)'
;MTVAVLPAQSPRPDHGPDDTQVLNAWAEWLRDRLDPQWRPGEWDADLLLFVGDPSNPRTSVGVCSVAGCGVPIQVQLTGYCAPCRKAHVRSGMTREEFEAAHKREFRRGNVTRGSAICAVPVCDRSAQAQGLCVNHYRSWVKARNRPGIDKAAWMAALKPLADVQQCRVLACTRERTNTNGLCRTHHRKWRQWAGRADVGESDEVAVARWAEHQPPSLAVHMFSLAPLSPVAQLEMLYALQQRDAREQPLSPQAVRGSVARLSDVPSIALAGDSYPECRWSGRGSTGMGEGTRALLHGVRWEITSAFEQFQGVDPTQQRVWDLRTVSQVLPSLKKGVSPLRNRSSLDFGEVRQEWLREALMHWARTANPNSHSLRRWHIACVIASRALELRPDGGMDPGKLRFSDVTAVVEGFKRAVNQNGELYSSSFQGHLLANFFELLEFGRREGVLDGLSPRFVRHPGHHRIKEVEENEEEIGKAIPELVIRQLDGHVDLLGNGFPYGDLPPDAVNAMFRTAYVILRDTGRRPAEVAGLDVDCLEFDHGEYQLVWHNMKGRRRRRRLPIHQETADAVRDWQKIRVGLDLPSSSARHLLPAITNRYRHLDSGNLSRCIRSWVDSIPVLDSEKLGPEGTPLPFDRSKIFPYAFRHTFFICSAFASVRDVGFAA
;
A
#
# COMPACT_ATOMS: atom_id res chain seq x y z
N MET A 1 -12.03 -48.55 -6.33
CA MET A 1 -10.62 -48.10 -6.35
C MET A 1 -10.51 -46.93 -5.40
N THR A 2 -9.51 -47.01 -4.53
CA THR A 2 -9.32 -46.27 -3.28
C THR A 2 -9.21 -44.76 -3.50
N VAL A 3 -10.19 -44.02 -2.97
CA VAL A 3 -10.03 -42.60 -2.65
C VAL A 3 -8.81 -42.49 -1.74
N ALA A 4 -7.79 -41.72 -2.15
CA ALA A 4 -6.67 -41.40 -1.29
C ALA A 4 -7.21 -40.57 -0.12
N VAL A 5 -7.57 -41.25 0.97
CA VAL A 5 -7.90 -40.61 2.25
C VAL A 5 -6.61 -39.95 2.72
N LEU A 6 -6.58 -38.62 2.70
CA LEU A 6 -5.53 -37.85 3.35
C LEU A 6 -5.42 -38.35 4.80
N PRO A 7 -4.23 -38.75 5.28
CA PRO A 7 -4.08 -39.25 6.64
C PRO A 7 -4.64 -38.21 7.61
N ALA A 8 -5.49 -38.66 8.55
CA ALA A 8 -5.97 -37.83 9.63
C ALA A 8 -4.77 -37.18 10.31
N GLN A 9 -4.75 -35.84 10.36
CA GLN A 9 -3.69 -35.07 11.02
C GLN A 9 -3.53 -35.63 12.44
N SER A 10 -2.35 -36.17 12.75
CA SER A 10 -2.02 -36.59 14.10
C SER A 10 -2.28 -35.42 15.06
N PRO A 11 -2.82 -35.67 16.27
CA PRO A 11 -3.03 -34.61 17.25
C PRO A 11 -1.70 -33.89 17.48
N ARG A 12 -1.72 -32.57 17.31
CA ARG A 12 -0.54 -31.72 17.38
C ARG A 12 0.04 -31.78 18.80
N PRO A 13 1.36 -31.91 18.97
CA PRO A 13 1.99 -31.60 20.24
C PRO A 13 1.80 -30.11 20.54
N ASP A 14 1.20 -29.79 21.68
CA ASP A 14 0.98 -28.43 22.15
C ASP A 14 2.29 -27.92 22.79
N HIS A 15 3.11 -27.24 21.99
CA HIS A 15 4.39 -26.70 22.45
C HIS A 15 4.18 -25.32 23.11
N GLY A 16 4.54 -25.21 24.38
CA GLY A 16 4.55 -23.95 25.12
C GLY A 16 5.88 -23.19 24.98
N PRO A 17 5.93 -21.90 25.39
CA PRO A 17 7.14 -21.09 25.37
C PRO A 17 8.28 -21.62 26.27
N ASP A 18 8.01 -22.61 27.12
CA ASP A 18 9.00 -23.26 27.99
C ASP A 18 9.72 -24.44 27.31
N ASP A 19 9.28 -24.86 26.11
CA ASP A 19 9.90 -25.95 25.35
C ASP A 19 11.23 -25.52 24.72
N THR A 20 12.29 -25.61 25.53
CA THR A 20 13.63 -25.12 25.18
C THR A 20 14.23 -25.90 24.00
N GLN A 21 13.90 -27.17 23.83
CA GLN A 21 14.39 -27.99 22.72
C GLN A 21 13.82 -27.49 21.39
N VAL A 22 12.50 -27.27 21.35
CA VAL A 22 11.83 -26.74 20.16
C VAL A 22 12.29 -25.31 19.86
N LEU A 23 12.44 -24.46 20.88
CA LEU A 23 12.96 -23.10 20.70
C LEU A 23 14.38 -23.07 20.11
N ASN A 24 15.27 -23.96 20.55
CA ASN A 24 16.63 -24.04 20.01
C ASN A 24 16.63 -24.50 18.55
N ALA A 25 15.89 -25.57 18.23
CA ALA A 25 15.76 -26.05 16.85
C ALA A 25 15.11 -25.00 15.93
N TRP A 26 14.12 -24.28 16.45
CA TRP A 26 13.47 -23.16 15.74
C TRP A 26 14.45 -22.00 15.48
N ALA A 27 15.26 -21.63 16.48
CA ALA A 27 16.27 -20.60 16.34
C ALA A 27 17.33 -20.97 15.29
N GLU A 28 17.78 -22.23 15.25
CA GLU A 28 18.68 -22.73 14.21
C GLU A 28 18.05 -22.65 12.82
N TRP A 29 16.81 -23.12 12.68
CA TRP A 29 16.07 -23.05 11.41
C TRP A 29 15.93 -21.61 10.88
N LEU A 30 15.72 -20.65 11.79
CA LEU A 30 15.67 -19.22 11.46
C LEU A 30 17.02 -18.70 11.01
N ARG A 31 18.11 -19.01 11.74
CA ARG A 31 19.46 -18.55 11.38
C ARG A 31 19.87 -18.99 9.98
N ASP A 32 19.53 -20.21 9.59
CA ASP A 32 19.80 -20.74 8.24
C ASP A 32 19.06 -19.99 7.11
N ARG A 33 18.01 -19.22 7.44
CA ARG A 33 17.14 -18.51 6.50
C ARG A 33 17.22 -17.00 6.60
N LEU A 34 17.99 -16.48 7.55
CA LEU A 34 18.27 -15.06 7.67
C LEU A 34 19.37 -14.68 6.69
N ASP A 35 19.15 -13.60 5.95
CA ASP A 35 20.21 -12.97 5.16
C ASP A 35 21.12 -12.15 6.09
N PRO A 36 22.40 -12.54 6.26
CA PRO A 36 23.34 -11.82 7.12
C PRO A 36 23.76 -10.47 6.54
N GLN A 37 23.57 -10.25 5.23
CA GLN A 37 23.85 -8.99 4.55
C GLN A 37 22.57 -8.17 4.29
N TRP A 38 21.49 -8.44 5.03
CA TRP A 38 20.27 -7.67 4.89
C TRP A 38 20.51 -6.19 5.20
N ARG A 39 20.27 -5.32 4.21
CA ARG A 39 20.37 -3.85 4.35
C ARG A 39 21.73 -3.39 4.91
N PRO A 40 22.88 -3.64 4.24
CA PRO A 40 24.21 -3.45 4.82
C PRO A 40 24.56 -1.99 5.17
N GLY A 41 23.82 -1.01 4.63
CA GLY A 41 23.97 0.41 4.98
C GLY A 41 22.98 0.93 6.03
N GLU A 42 21.99 0.11 6.44
CA GLU A 42 20.95 0.50 7.39
C GLU A 42 20.86 -0.45 8.59
N TRP A 43 21.26 -1.72 8.49
CA TRP A 43 21.16 -2.71 9.57
C TRP A 43 22.56 -3.13 10.05
N ASP A 44 22.73 -3.14 11.37
CA ASP A 44 23.90 -3.64 12.07
C ASP A 44 23.46 -4.77 13.01
N ALA A 45 23.90 -5.99 12.70
CA ALA A 45 23.51 -7.20 13.43
C ALA A 45 24.15 -7.27 14.82
N ASP A 46 25.40 -6.84 14.97
CA ASP A 46 26.13 -6.87 16.25
C ASP A 46 25.53 -5.86 17.24
N LEU A 47 25.05 -4.73 16.72
CA LEU A 47 24.39 -3.70 17.52
C LEU A 47 22.87 -3.88 17.65
N LEU A 48 22.29 -4.84 16.93
CA LEU A 48 20.84 -5.02 16.79
C LEU A 48 20.12 -3.70 16.48
N LEU A 49 20.75 -2.87 15.63
CA LEU A 49 20.36 -1.49 15.39
C LEU A 49 20.10 -1.28 13.90
N PHE A 50 18.93 -0.74 13.60
CA PHE A 50 18.59 -0.23 12.29
C PHE A 50 18.66 1.30 12.28
N VAL A 51 19.37 1.86 11.31
CA VAL A 51 19.48 3.28 10.98
C VAL A 51 18.95 3.50 9.57
N GLY A 52 17.70 3.92 9.46
CA GLY A 52 17.05 4.10 8.16
C GLY A 52 17.65 5.23 7.33
N ASP A 53 17.99 4.92 6.09
CA ASP A 53 18.43 5.88 5.08
C ASP A 53 17.21 6.58 4.46
N PRO A 54 17.06 7.90 4.63
CA PRO A 54 15.96 8.65 4.02
C PRO A 54 15.98 8.66 2.49
N SER A 55 17.11 8.33 1.85
CA SER A 55 17.20 8.21 0.39
C SER A 55 16.57 6.91 -0.13
N ASN A 56 16.43 5.90 0.74
CA ASN A 56 15.93 4.60 0.36
C ASN A 56 14.38 4.59 0.37
N PRO A 57 13.71 4.45 -0.79
CA PRO A 57 12.25 4.49 -0.87
C PRO A 57 11.56 3.30 -0.16
N ARG A 58 12.31 2.23 0.16
CA ARG A 58 11.81 1.10 0.95
C ARG A 58 11.87 1.34 2.46
N THR A 59 12.37 2.50 2.89
CA THR A 59 12.37 2.92 4.30
C THR A 59 11.42 4.10 4.44
N SER A 60 10.37 3.96 5.26
CA SER A 60 9.30 4.95 5.43
C SER A 60 9.72 6.13 6.31
N VAL A 61 10.82 6.78 5.93
CA VAL A 61 11.41 7.96 6.57
C VAL A 61 11.57 9.04 5.51
N GLY A 62 11.24 10.28 5.87
CA GLY A 62 11.53 11.46 5.06
C GLY A 62 12.52 12.37 5.77
N VAL A 63 12.90 13.46 5.11
CA VAL A 63 13.67 14.56 5.72
C VAL A 63 12.82 15.83 5.77
N CYS A 64 13.05 16.65 6.80
CA CYS A 64 12.40 17.95 6.89
C CYS A 64 12.81 18.84 5.70
N SER A 65 11.83 19.36 4.95
CA SER A 65 12.04 20.16 3.73
C SER A 65 12.69 21.53 3.99
N VAL A 66 12.49 22.11 5.17
CA VAL A 66 13.10 23.40 5.56
C VAL A 66 14.62 23.40 5.36
N ALA A 67 15.11 24.37 4.60
CA ALA A 67 16.52 24.57 4.31
C ALA A 67 17.38 24.62 5.60
N GLY A 68 18.45 23.82 5.62
CA GLY A 68 19.37 23.68 6.77
C GLY A 68 18.90 22.73 7.87
N CYS A 69 17.62 22.31 7.88
CA CYS A 69 17.08 21.44 8.93
C CYS A 69 17.56 19.98 8.78
N GLY A 70 17.18 19.30 7.68
CA GLY A 70 17.62 17.92 7.39
C GLY A 70 17.26 16.87 8.45
N VAL A 71 16.29 17.16 9.34
CA VAL A 71 15.86 16.23 10.39
C VAL A 71 15.10 15.07 9.77
N PRO A 72 15.45 13.81 10.08
CA PRO A 72 14.63 12.67 9.70
C PRO A 72 13.25 12.74 10.37
N ILE A 73 12.21 12.62 9.57
CA ILE A 73 10.80 12.64 9.97
C ILE A 73 10.10 11.37 9.50
N GLN A 74 8.96 11.08 10.12
CA GLN A 74 8.06 10.04 9.61
C GLN A 74 7.38 10.57 8.34
N VAL A 75 7.33 9.77 7.27
CA VAL A 75 6.78 10.15 5.94
C VAL A 75 5.34 10.68 5.99
N GLN A 76 4.58 10.28 7.01
CA GLN A 76 3.19 10.74 7.22
C GLN A 76 3.09 12.19 7.74
N LEU A 77 4.20 12.81 8.15
CA LEU A 77 4.24 14.22 8.52
C LEU A 77 4.44 15.06 7.27
N THR A 78 3.73 16.19 7.19
CA THR A 78 3.59 17.16 6.09
C THR A 78 4.91 17.80 5.60
N GLY A 79 5.97 17.03 5.35
CA GLY A 79 7.32 17.52 4.99
C GLY A 79 8.08 18.20 6.14
N TYR A 80 7.46 18.48 7.28
CA TYR A 80 8.05 19.22 8.39
C TYR A 80 8.28 18.40 9.65
N CYS A 81 9.45 18.57 10.27
CA CYS A 81 9.68 18.12 11.64
C CYS A 81 8.82 18.93 12.63
N ALA A 82 8.52 18.37 13.81
CA ALA A 82 7.60 19.00 14.76
C ALA A 82 7.95 20.47 15.13
N PRO A 83 9.23 20.85 15.36
CA PRO A 83 9.57 22.25 15.59
C PRO A 83 9.33 23.16 14.36
N CYS A 84 9.71 22.73 13.16
CA CYS A 84 9.48 23.51 11.93
C CYS A 84 7.99 23.64 11.63
N ARG A 85 7.21 22.58 11.86
CA ARG A 85 5.75 22.63 11.75
C ARG A 85 5.14 23.65 12.70
N LYS A 86 5.58 23.71 13.96
CA LYS A 86 5.11 24.73 14.92
C LYS A 86 5.51 26.15 14.49
N ALA A 87 6.72 26.31 13.95
CA ALA A 87 7.17 27.60 13.42
C ALA A 87 6.34 28.04 12.21
N HIS A 88 6.06 27.12 11.28
CA HIS A 88 5.17 27.34 10.12
C HIS A 88 3.77 27.76 10.56
N VAL A 89 3.13 26.99 11.43
CA VAL A 89 1.79 27.30 11.95
C VAL A 89 1.76 28.68 12.63
N ARG A 90 2.80 29.02 13.39
CA ARG A 90 2.90 30.34 14.05
C ARG A 90 3.17 31.48 13.08
N SER A 91 3.79 31.21 11.94
CA SER A 91 4.09 32.23 10.93
C SER A 91 2.86 32.69 10.15
N GLY A 92 1.84 31.84 10.01
CA GLY A 92 0.67 32.11 9.18
C GLY A 92 0.94 32.18 7.68
N MET A 93 2.18 31.93 7.26
CA MET A 93 2.62 31.95 5.85
C MET A 93 2.15 30.71 5.10
N THR A 94 2.11 30.80 3.78
CA THR A 94 2.02 29.61 2.92
C THR A 94 3.29 28.76 3.03
N ARG A 95 3.24 27.53 2.50
CA ARG A 95 4.35 26.59 2.60
C ARG A 95 5.59 27.12 1.88
N GLU A 96 5.38 27.64 0.67
CA GLU A 96 6.40 28.15 -0.23
C GLU A 96 7.08 29.40 0.37
N GLU A 97 6.29 30.35 0.89
CA GLU A 97 6.80 31.54 1.56
C GLU A 97 7.63 31.19 2.81
N PHE A 98 7.17 30.24 3.60
CA PHE A 98 7.88 29.81 4.80
C PHE A 98 9.18 29.08 4.47
N GLU A 99 9.18 28.17 3.48
CA GLU A 99 10.41 27.47 3.08
C GLU A 99 11.45 28.43 2.47
N ALA A 100 11.01 29.50 1.78
CA ALA A 100 11.90 30.55 1.27
C ALA A 100 12.46 31.46 2.38
N ALA A 101 11.63 31.88 3.33
CA ALA A 101 12.01 32.84 4.38
C ALA A 101 12.67 32.19 5.61
N HIS A 102 12.29 30.96 5.97
CA HIS A 102 12.71 30.32 7.20
C HIS A 102 13.88 29.36 6.96
N LYS A 103 15.08 29.77 7.34
CA LYS A 103 16.25 28.89 7.45
C LYS A 103 16.42 28.43 8.88
N ARG A 104 16.67 27.13 9.07
CA ARG A 104 16.93 26.58 10.40
C ARG A 104 18.38 26.13 10.53
N GLU A 105 19.17 26.91 11.26
CA GLU A 105 20.48 26.47 11.71
C GLU A 105 20.37 25.43 12.81
N PHE A 106 21.01 24.29 12.60
CA PHE A 106 20.96 23.17 13.50
C PHE A 106 21.90 23.39 14.69
N ARG A 107 21.36 23.69 15.89
CA ARG A 107 22.15 23.95 17.11
C ARG A 107 22.41 22.73 18.00
N ARG A 108 21.91 21.55 17.64
CA ARG A 108 22.07 20.29 18.40
C ARG A 108 22.55 19.20 17.44
N GLY A 109 23.58 18.43 17.82
CA GLY A 109 24.04 17.28 17.02
C GLY A 109 22.86 16.39 16.61
N ASN A 110 22.71 16.18 15.31
CA ASN A 110 21.78 15.20 14.76
C ASN A 110 22.49 13.84 14.79
N VAL A 111 21.78 12.77 15.10
CA VAL A 111 22.36 11.42 15.12
C VAL A 111 22.92 11.03 13.75
N THR A 112 22.42 11.63 12.66
CA THR A 112 22.92 11.41 11.28
C THR A 112 24.10 12.30 10.86
N ARG A 113 24.44 13.38 11.59
CA ARG A 113 25.52 14.32 11.18
C ARG A 113 26.73 14.30 12.10
N GLY A 114 26.79 13.34 13.03
CA GLY A 114 27.77 13.37 14.10
C GLY A 114 27.54 14.54 15.05
N SER A 115 28.02 14.40 16.27
CA SER A 115 28.08 15.53 17.19
C SER A 115 29.25 16.42 16.77
N ALA A 116 29.02 17.73 16.55
CA ALA A 116 30.15 18.66 16.51
C ALA A 116 30.94 18.54 17.83
N ILE A 117 32.27 18.71 17.80
CA ILE A 117 33.09 18.69 19.01
C ILE A 117 32.82 19.96 19.82
N CYS A 118 32.97 19.88 21.14
CA CYS A 118 32.84 21.02 22.04
C CYS A 118 33.83 22.13 21.64
N ALA A 119 33.34 23.36 21.51
CA ALA A 119 34.11 24.55 21.17
C ALA A 119 35.07 25.03 22.28
N VAL A 120 35.12 24.31 23.42
CA VAL A 120 36.14 24.57 24.45
C VAL A 120 37.42 23.89 23.99
N PRO A 121 38.56 24.60 23.93
CA PRO A 121 39.83 24.04 23.47
C PRO A 121 40.16 22.71 24.18
N VAL A 122 40.61 21.72 23.41
CA VAL A 122 41.07 20.40 23.90
C VAL A 122 39.95 19.53 24.52
N CYS A 123 38.67 19.89 24.34
CA CYS A 123 37.56 19.08 24.81
C CYS A 123 36.99 18.20 23.69
N ASP A 124 37.31 16.92 23.70
CA ASP A 124 36.88 15.95 22.67
C ASP A 124 35.40 15.51 22.81
N ARG A 125 34.67 16.09 23.77
CA ARG A 125 33.28 15.77 24.05
C ARG A 125 32.34 16.32 22.99
N SER A 126 31.21 15.64 22.82
CA SER A 126 30.17 16.00 21.86
C SER A 126 29.43 17.28 22.28
N ALA A 127 29.40 18.29 21.41
CA ALA A 127 28.63 19.51 21.59
C ALA A 127 27.12 19.20 21.60
N GLN A 128 26.44 19.67 22.64
CA GLN A 128 25.01 19.44 22.88
C GLN A 128 24.21 20.74 22.73
N ALA A 129 24.76 21.89 23.11
CA ALA A 129 24.07 23.18 23.04
C ALA A 129 25.04 24.35 22.89
N GLN A 130 24.75 25.25 21.95
CA GLN A 130 25.56 26.44 21.64
C GLN A 130 27.06 26.15 21.37
N GLY A 131 27.35 25.02 20.70
CA GLY A 131 28.71 24.56 20.44
C GLY A 131 29.42 23.97 21.65
N LEU A 132 28.76 23.80 22.80
CA LEU A 132 29.37 23.31 24.05
C LEU A 132 28.83 21.92 24.44
N CYS A 133 29.68 21.09 25.06
CA CYS A 133 29.23 19.85 25.71
C CYS A 133 28.28 20.16 26.88
N VAL A 134 27.53 19.16 27.38
CA VAL A 134 26.51 19.41 28.43
C VAL A 134 27.09 20.03 29.71
N ASN A 135 28.32 19.69 30.07
CA ASN A 135 28.98 20.20 31.27
C ASN A 135 29.44 21.65 31.08
N HIS A 136 30.10 21.95 29.96
CA HIS A 136 30.48 23.31 29.61
C HIS A 136 29.26 24.21 29.40
N TYR A 137 28.20 23.72 28.75
CA TYR A 137 26.95 24.47 28.62
C TYR A 137 26.33 24.81 29.98
N ARG A 138 26.30 23.88 30.95
CA ARG A 138 25.81 24.16 32.30
C ARG A 138 26.69 25.18 33.04
N SER A 139 28.01 25.07 32.89
CA SER A 139 28.95 26.06 33.45
C SER A 139 28.74 27.44 32.82
N TRP A 140 28.54 27.50 31.50
CA TRP A 140 28.21 28.73 30.78
C TRP A 140 26.90 29.35 31.24
N VAL A 141 25.83 28.56 31.37
CA VAL A 141 24.53 29.06 31.85
C VAL A 141 24.63 29.68 33.25
N LYS A 142 25.51 29.17 34.11
CA LYS A 142 25.79 29.76 35.43
C LYS A 142 26.65 31.03 35.33
N ALA A 143 27.59 31.09 34.39
CA ALA A 143 28.52 32.20 34.23
C ALA A 143 27.93 33.41 33.47
N ARG A 144 27.08 33.17 32.46
CA ARG A 144 26.61 34.19 31.50
C ARG A 144 25.84 35.37 32.10
N ASN A 145 25.32 35.24 33.32
CA ASN A 145 24.57 36.29 34.01
C ASN A 145 25.48 37.18 34.88
N ARG A 146 26.79 36.92 34.92
CA ARG A 146 27.75 37.73 35.66
C ARG A 146 28.17 38.95 34.82
N PRO A 147 28.27 40.15 35.42
CA PRO A 147 28.72 41.34 34.70
C PRO A 147 30.10 41.16 34.07
N GLY A 148 30.27 41.59 32.81
CA GLY A 148 31.58 41.59 32.13
C GLY A 148 32.10 40.25 31.62
N ILE A 149 31.30 39.16 31.67
CA ILE A 149 31.73 37.87 31.12
C ILE A 149 31.48 37.81 29.61
N ASP A 150 32.57 37.73 28.86
CA ASP A 150 32.57 37.35 27.45
C ASP A 150 32.64 35.81 27.28
N LYS A 151 31.91 35.27 26.30
CA LYS A 151 31.83 33.83 26.05
C LYS A 151 33.14 33.28 25.49
N ALA A 152 33.85 34.01 24.63
CA ALA A 152 35.10 33.54 24.04
C ALA A 152 36.21 33.51 25.09
N ALA A 153 36.32 34.56 25.90
CA ALA A 153 37.24 34.62 27.04
C ALA A 153 36.94 33.50 28.07
N TRP A 154 35.66 33.24 28.37
CA TRP A 154 35.26 32.15 29.26
C TRP A 154 35.62 30.76 28.71
N MET A 155 35.43 30.52 27.41
CA MET A 155 35.81 29.23 26.78
C MET A 155 37.33 29.01 26.82
N ALA A 156 38.12 30.06 26.56
CA ALA A 156 39.58 29.99 26.57
C ALA A 156 40.16 29.71 27.97
N ALA A 157 39.46 30.14 29.03
CA ALA A 157 39.89 29.96 30.41
C ALA A 157 39.56 28.57 31.01
N LEU A 158 38.79 27.73 30.31
CA LEU A 158 38.36 26.43 30.81
C LEU A 158 39.34 25.30 30.44
N LYS A 159 39.59 24.41 31.40
CA LYS A 159 40.35 23.19 31.18
C LYS A 159 39.49 22.14 30.46
N PRO A 160 40.09 21.29 29.61
CA PRO A 160 39.38 20.19 29.00
C PRO A 160 38.91 19.19 30.06
N LEU A 161 37.75 18.57 29.80
CA LEU A 161 37.25 17.47 30.60
C LEU A 161 37.71 16.15 29.95
N ALA A 162 38.20 15.21 30.76
CA ALA A 162 38.63 13.89 30.31
C ALA A 162 37.59 13.20 29.41
N ASP A 163 38.07 12.36 28.49
CA ASP A 163 37.26 11.57 27.57
C ASP A 163 36.20 10.75 28.32
N VAL A 164 35.00 10.65 27.75
CA VAL A 164 33.85 10.04 28.41
C VAL A 164 33.52 8.74 27.73
N GLN A 165 33.66 7.65 28.48
CA GLN A 165 33.10 6.37 28.10
C GLN A 165 31.62 6.51 27.71
N GLN A 166 31.23 5.81 26.65
CA GLN A 166 29.84 5.81 26.19
C GLN A 166 28.92 5.16 27.23
N CYS A 167 27.62 5.39 27.07
CA CYS A 167 26.59 4.77 27.89
C CYS A 167 26.68 3.24 27.79
N ARG A 168 26.54 2.53 28.93
CA ARG A 168 26.56 1.06 29.01
C ARG A 168 25.53 0.36 28.11
N VAL A 169 24.45 1.04 27.72
CA VAL A 169 23.45 0.50 26.79
C VAL A 169 24.04 0.37 25.39
N LEU A 170 23.96 -0.83 24.80
CA LEU A 170 24.49 -1.15 23.49
C LEU A 170 24.05 -0.15 22.42
N ALA A 171 24.98 0.25 21.55
CA ALA A 171 24.81 1.22 20.47
C ALA A 171 24.36 2.65 20.91
N CYS A 172 24.39 2.95 22.21
CA CYS A 172 24.05 4.28 22.70
C CYS A 172 25.26 5.22 22.63
N THR A 173 25.28 6.08 21.62
CA THR A 173 26.35 7.08 21.39
C THR A 173 26.40 8.23 22.40
N ARG A 174 25.58 8.20 23.46
CA ARG A 174 25.55 9.26 24.47
C ARG A 174 26.59 9.03 25.54
N GLU A 175 27.24 10.10 25.95
CA GLU A 175 28.20 10.11 27.05
C GLU A 175 27.58 9.58 28.37
N ARG A 176 28.34 8.75 29.09
CA ARG A 176 28.06 8.38 30.48
C ARG A 176 28.08 9.63 31.36
N THR A 177 27.03 9.84 32.14
CA THR A 177 26.94 10.99 33.05
C THR A 177 26.74 10.60 34.50
N ASN A 178 26.53 9.32 34.79
CA ASN A 178 26.23 8.82 36.12
C ASN A 178 27.22 7.73 36.53
N THR A 179 27.36 7.53 37.84
CA THR A 179 28.26 6.55 38.46
C THR A 179 27.94 5.11 38.03
N ASN A 180 26.69 4.81 37.68
CA ASN A 180 26.26 3.48 37.25
C ASN A 180 26.48 3.15 35.76
N GLY A 181 27.24 3.93 35.00
CA GLY A 181 27.53 3.60 33.60
C GLY A 181 26.55 4.19 32.57
N LEU A 182 25.45 4.82 33.02
CA LEU A 182 24.37 5.26 32.12
C LEU A 182 24.44 6.75 31.75
N CYS A 183 23.96 7.08 30.54
CA CYS A 183 23.66 8.45 30.17
C CYS A 183 22.46 9.00 30.96
N ARG A 184 22.27 10.32 31.00
CA ARG A 184 21.16 10.97 31.73
C ARG A 184 19.78 10.39 31.40
N THR A 185 19.54 10.02 30.14
CA THR A 185 18.23 9.49 29.72
C THR A 185 18.02 8.06 30.18
N HIS A 186 19.02 7.19 30.02
CA HIS A 186 18.94 5.81 30.49
C HIS A 186 18.93 5.73 32.00
N HIS A 187 19.73 6.53 32.71
CA HIS A 187 19.69 6.59 34.17
C HIS A 187 18.30 6.96 34.72
N ARG A 188 17.56 7.87 34.05
CA ARG A 188 16.19 8.18 34.43
C ARG A 188 15.25 6.98 34.26
N LYS A 189 15.38 6.23 33.16
CA LYS A 189 14.59 5.03 32.92
C LYS A 189 14.95 3.92 33.92
N TRP A 190 16.24 3.74 34.19
CA TRP A 190 16.74 2.83 35.22
C TRP A 190 16.09 3.11 36.56
N ARG A 191 16.12 4.36 37.06
CA ARG A 191 15.46 4.71 38.33
C ARG A 191 13.96 4.43 38.35
N GLN A 192 13.27 4.63 37.23
CA GLN A 192 11.84 4.32 37.12
C GLN A 192 11.56 2.82 37.17
N TRP A 193 12.44 2.02 36.58
CA TRP A 193 12.35 0.55 36.59
C TRP A 193 12.74 -0.01 37.97
N ALA A 194 13.90 0.41 38.51
CA ALA A 194 14.42 -0.02 39.80
C ALA A 194 13.53 0.37 40.98
N GLY A 195 12.78 1.48 40.87
CA GLY A 195 11.77 1.84 41.88
C GLY A 195 10.49 1.01 41.82
N ARG A 196 10.31 0.16 40.80
CA ARG A 196 9.16 -0.75 40.62
C ARG A 196 9.54 -2.22 40.77
N ALA A 197 10.77 -2.56 40.42
CA ALA A 197 11.32 -3.90 40.56
C ALA A 197 11.86 -4.06 41.99
N ASP A 198 11.55 -5.19 42.63
CA ASP A 198 12.20 -5.58 43.88
C ASP A 198 13.60 -6.14 43.56
N VAL A 199 14.59 -5.25 43.53
CA VAL A 199 15.96 -5.61 43.14
C VAL A 199 16.73 -6.07 44.39
N GLY A 200 16.73 -7.37 44.66
CA GLY A 200 17.50 -7.99 45.75
C GLY A 200 19.01 -8.14 45.47
N GLU A 201 19.50 -7.60 44.35
CA GLU A 201 20.88 -7.70 43.86
C GLU A 201 21.62 -6.36 44.01
N SER A 202 22.95 -6.37 43.89
CA SER A 202 23.73 -5.12 43.86
C SER A 202 23.33 -4.21 42.67
N ASP A 203 23.32 -2.89 42.88
CA ASP A 203 22.91 -1.90 41.85
C ASP A 203 23.74 -2.04 40.56
N GLU A 204 25.00 -2.45 40.63
CA GLU A 204 25.86 -2.60 39.45
C GLU A 204 25.44 -3.78 38.54
N VAL A 205 25.15 -4.94 39.14
CA VAL A 205 24.71 -6.14 38.39
C VAL A 205 23.33 -5.91 37.80
N ALA A 206 22.42 -5.33 38.58
CA ALA A 206 21.07 -5.06 38.13
C ALA A 206 21.03 -4.02 37.00
N VAL A 207 21.89 -3.00 37.04
CA VAL A 207 22.05 -2.03 35.93
C VAL A 207 22.60 -2.70 34.67
N ALA A 208 23.58 -3.61 34.80
CA ALA A 208 24.14 -4.33 33.66
C ALA A 208 23.07 -5.16 32.94
N ARG A 209 22.36 -6.03 33.67
CA ARG A 209 21.25 -6.83 33.14
C ARG A 209 20.15 -5.98 32.51
N TRP A 210 19.78 -4.88 33.17
CA TRP A 210 18.78 -3.97 32.62
C TRP A 210 19.25 -3.34 31.31
N ALA A 211 20.51 -2.90 31.25
CA ALA A 211 21.07 -2.23 30.08
C ALA A 211 21.10 -3.11 28.82
N GLU A 212 21.29 -4.42 28.96
CA GLU A 212 21.26 -5.40 27.85
C GLU A 212 19.92 -5.40 27.11
N HIS A 213 18.82 -5.21 27.84
CA HIS A 213 17.46 -5.25 27.29
C HIS A 213 16.90 -3.85 26.97
N GLN A 214 17.75 -2.82 26.97
CA GLN A 214 17.31 -1.46 26.66
C GLN A 214 17.68 -1.06 25.23
N PRO A 215 16.79 -0.33 24.53
CA PRO A 215 17.16 0.25 23.26
C PRO A 215 18.09 1.46 23.50
N PRO A 216 18.98 1.79 22.55
CA PRO A 216 19.75 3.02 22.59
C PRO A 216 18.84 4.26 22.49
N SER A 217 19.44 5.45 22.52
CA SER A 217 18.70 6.68 22.24
C SER A 217 18.30 6.78 20.76
N LEU A 218 17.16 6.21 20.40
CA LEU A 218 16.69 6.12 19.01
C LEU A 218 16.09 7.43 18.46
N ALA A 219 16.60 7.86 17.30
CA ALA A 219 15.96 8.88 16.46
C ALA A 219 14.73 8.33 15.71
N VAL A 220 14.04 9.17 14.94
CA VAL A 220 12.78 8.79 14.27
C VAL A 220 12.96 7.69 13.22
N HIS A 221 14.11 7.69 12.55
CA HIS A 221 14.49 6.77 11.47
C HIS A 221 15.16 5.49 11.98
N MET A 222 15.32 5.35 13.31
CA MET A 222 16.04 4.23 13.90
C MET A 222 15.08 3.30 14.64
N PHE A 223 15.40 2.01 14.69
CA PHE A 223 14.81 1.04 15.62
C PHE A 223 15.87 0.07 16.12
N SER A 224 15.64 -0.58 17.26
CA SER A 224 16.55 -1.61 17.79
C SER A 224 15.74 -2.81 18.25
N LEU A 225 16.31 -4.01 18.04
CA LEU A 225 15.71 -5.27 18.48
C LEU A 225 16.25 -5.75 19.83
N ALA A 226 17.26 -5.09 20.40
CA ALA A 226 17.86 -5.44 21.70
C ALA A 226 16.83 -5.67 22.85
N PRO A 227 15.68 -4.98 22.92
CA PRO A 227 14.69 -5.24 23.97
C PRO A 227 13.94 -6.58 23.88
N LEU A 228 14.04 -7.30 22.76
CA LEU A 228 13.38 -8.60 22.58
C LEU A 228 14.24 -9.73 23.14
N SER A 229 13.62 -10.85 23.50
CA SER A 229 14.35 -12.09 23.82
C SER A 229 15.18 -12.58 22.61
N PRO A 230 16.24 -13.39 22.81
CA PRO A 230 17.06 -13.87 21.70
C PRO A 230 16.30 -14.56 20.57
N VAL A 231 15.28 -15.37 20.88
CA VAL A 231 14.45 -16.02 19.85
C VAL A 231 13.52 -15.02 19.17
N ALA A 232 12.88 -14.12 19.94
CA ALA A 232 12.02 -13.08 19.38
C ALA A 232 12.79 -12.06 18.53
N GLN A 233 14.09 -11.84 18.78
CA GLN A 233 14.98 -11.07 17.91
C GLN A 233 15.10 -11.72 16.53
N LEU A 234 15.40 -13.02 16.47
CA LEU A 234 15.51 -13.78 15.22
C LEU A 234 14.17 -13.81 14.48
N GLU A 235 13.07 -14.04 15.18
CA GLU A 235 11.72 -14.04 14.61
C GLU A 235 11.35 -12.66 14.07
N MET A 236 11.53 -11.60 14.85
CA MET A 236 11.26 -10.25 14.37
C MET A 236 12.12 -9.91 13.14
N LEU A 237 13.41 -10.23 13.16
CA LEU A 237 14.30 -10.00 12.03
C LEU A 237 13.85 -10.76 10.79
N TYR A 238 13.52 -12.05 10.92
CA TYR A 238 13.00 -12.87 9.82
C TYR A 238 11.73 -12.26 9.25
N ALA A 239 10.76 -11.89 10.08
CA ALA A 239 9.53 -11.26 9.63
C ALA A 239 9.79 -9.93 8.90
N LEU A 240 10.75 -9.12 9.35
CA LEU A 240 11.13 -7.89 8.67
C LEU A 240 11.80 -8.16 7.31
N GLN A 241 12.68 -9.15 7.21
CA GLN A 241 13.32 -9.56 5.95
C GLN A 241 12.29 -10.08 4.95
N GLN A 242 11.35 -10.93 5.39
CA GLN A 242 10.27 -11.44 4.52
C GLN A 242 9.36 -10.31 4.02
N ARG A 243 9.07 -9.31 4.86
CA ARG A 243 8.29 -8.14 4.44
C ARG A 243 9.05 -7.29 3.43
N ASP A 244 10.35 -7.13 3.63
CA ASP A 244 11.23 -6.35 2.77
C ASP A 244 11.45 -7.02 1.41
N ALA A 245 11.59 -8.35 1.37
CA ALA A 245 11.65 -9.15 0.15
C ALA A 245 10.38 -9.02 -0.71
N ARG A 246 9.24 -8.70 -0.07
CA ARG A 246 7.97 -8.37 -0.74
C ARG A 246 7.82 -6.88 -1.07
N GLU A 247 8.92 -6.14 -1.06
CA GLU A 247 9.01 -4.70 -1.36
C GLU A 247 8.07 -3.83 -0.50
N GLN A 248 7.71 -4.30 0.69
CA GLN A 248 6.88 -3.52 1.61
C GLN A 248 7.77 -2.51 2.36
N PRO A 249 7.42 -1.21 2.35
CA PRO A 249 8.20 -0.22 3.06
C PRO A 249 8.28 -0.51 4.57
N LEU A 250 9.48 -0.41 5.14
CA LEU A 250 9.73 -0.57 6.56
C LEU A 250 9.51 0.75 7.29
N SER A 251 8.71 0.75 8.35
CA SER A 251 8.49 1.92 9.19
C SER A 251 9.19 1.76 10.54
N PRO A 252 10.31 2.46 10.80
CA PRO A 252 11.03 2.36 12.08
C PRO A 252 10.16 2.64 13.30
N GLN A 253 9.18 3.56 13.19
CA GLN A 253 8.24 3.86 14.26
C GLN A 253 7.27 2.69 14.53
N ALA A 254 6.77 2.04 13.47
CA ALA A 254 5.92 0.87 13.62
C ALA A 254 6.68 -0.28 14.29
N VAL A 255 7.94 -0.51 13.87
CA VAL A 255 8.82 -1.53 14.46
C VAL A 255 9.08 -1.23 15.93
N ARG A 256 9.47 0.00 16.27
CA ARG A 256 9.66 0.41 17.67
C ARG A 256 8.43 0.18 18.54
N GLY A 257 7.25 0.52 18.03
CA GLY A 257 5.99 0.31 18.74
C GLY A 257 5.65 -1.17 18.92
N SER A 258 6.13 -2.03 18.02
CA SER A 258 5.96 -3.49 18.08
C SER A 258 6.94 -4.12 19.05
N VAL A 259 8.23 -3.75 18.97
CA VAL A 259 9.28 -4.18 19.90
C VAL A 259 8.91 -3.87 21.35
N ALA A 260 8.42 -2.66 21.62
CA ALA A 260 8.02 -2.26 22.97
C ALA A 260 6.84 -3.08 23.56
N ARG A 261 6.10 -3.82 22.72
CA ARG A 261 4.98 -4.68 23.15
C ARG A 261 5.34 -6.16 23.18
N LEU A 262 6.43 -6.53 22.51
CA LEU A 262 6.93 -7.90 22.43
C LEU A 262 8.16 -8.11 23.33
N SER A 263 8.58 -7.09 24.09
CA SER A 263 9.77 -7.18 24.95
C SER A 263 9.68 -8.29 25.99
N ASP A 264 8.46 -8.60 26.44
CA ASP A 264 8.21 -9.60 27.47
C ASP A 264 7.77 -10.95 26.88
N VAL A 265 7.79 -11.09 25.54
CA VAL A 265 7.39 -12.31 24.82
C VAL A 265 8.63 -13.16 24.51
N PRO A 266 8.76 -14.38 25.06
CA PRO A 266 9.93 -15.23 24.82
C PRO A 266 10.05 -15.71 23.37
N SER A 267 8.94 -16.01 22.71
CA SER A 267 8.85 -16.35 21.29
C SER A 267 7.51 -15.88 20.73
N ILE A 268 7.57 -15.18 19.60
CA ILE A 268 6.44 -14.75 18.80
C ILE A 268 5.71 -15.96 18.21
N ALA A 269 6.36 -17.09 17.90
CA ALA A 269 5.66 -18.30 17.45
C ALA A 269 4.82 -18.90 18.59
N LEU A 270 5.45 -19.10 19.75
CA LEU A 270 4.88 -19.81 20.90
C LEU A 270 4.12 -18.91 21.89
N ALA A 271 3.95 -17.63 21.59
CA ALA A 271 3.31 -16.68 22.50
C ALA A 271 1.87 -17.04 22.88
N GLY A 272 1.14 -17.84 22.09
CA GLY A 272 -0.27 -18.15 22.37
C GLY A 272 -1.10 -16.91 22.72
N ASP A 273 -1.81 -16.95 23.84
CA ASP A 273 -2.62 -15.84 24.39
C ASP A 273 -1.79 -14.69 24.98
N SER A 274 -0.49 -14.90 25.25
CA SER A 274 0.41 -13.81 25.68
C SER A 274 0.79 -12.86 24.54
N TYR A 275 0.47 -13.24 23.29
CA TYR A 275 0.65 -12.33 22.16
C TYR A 275 -0.32 -11.14 22.29
N PRO A 276 0.16 -9.88 22.18
CA PRO A 276 -0.69 -8.71 22.39
C PRO A 276 -1.86 -8.68 21.39
N GLU A 277 -3.07 -9.01 21.87
CA GLU A 277 -4.28 -9.00 21.05
C GLU A 277 -4.48 -7.62 20.41
N CYS A 278 -4.63 -7.63 19.09
CA CYS A 278 -4.94 -6.45 18.31
C CYS A 278 -6.40 -6.49 17.85
N ARG A 279 -7.36 -6.66 18.80
CA ARG A 279 -8.79 -6.58 18.49
C ARG A 279 -9.16 -5.18 18.01
N TRP A 280 -9.90 -5.12 16.90
CA TRP A 280 -10.46 -3.88 16.37
C TRP A 280 -11.69 -3.48 17.20
N SER A 281 -11.48 -2.65 18.22
CA SER A 281 -12.56 -2.04 19.01
C SER A 281 -12.89 -0.64 18.50
N GLY A 282 -13.42 -0.53 17.28
CA GLY A 282 -14.05 0.70 16.77
C GLY A 282 -13.20 1.97 16.76
N ARG A 283 -13.82 3.10 16.41
CA ARG A 283 -13.21 4.44 16.47
C ARG A 283 -13.03 4.82 17.94
N GLY A 284 -11.78 4.86 18.44
CA GLY A 284 -11.50 5.46 19.75
C GLY A 284 -10.35 4.89 20.59
N SER A 285 -9.66 3.81 20.18
CA SER A 285 -8.53 3.29 20.96
C SER A 285 -7.32 4.25 20.92
N THR A 286 -7.13 4.99 22.00
CA THR A 286 -6.07 6.01 22.23
C THR A 286 -4.72 5.43 22.69
N GLY A 287 -4.34 4.23 22.22
CA GLY A 287 -3.10 3.57 22.68
C GLY A 287 -2.13 3.06 21.61
N MET A 288 -2.61 2.72 20.41
CA MET A 288 -1.79 2.04 19.38
C MET A 288 -1.92 2.71 18.02
N GLY A 289 -0.81 3.18 17.47
CA GLY A 289 -0.78 3.71 16.11
C GLY A 289 -1.16 2.62 15.10
N GLU A 290 -1.97 2.97 14.09
CA GLU A 290 -2.47 2.03 13.08
C GLU A 290 -1.35 1.23 12.40
N GLY A 291 -0.21 1.88 12.13
CA GLY A 291 0.98 1.23 11.57
C GLY A 291 1.65 0.20 12.48
N THR A 292 1.67 0.42 13.80
CA THR A 292 2.17 -0.58 14.76
C THR A 292 1.24 -1.80 14.81
N ARG A 293 -0.08 -1.56 14.85
CA ARG A 293 -1.07 -2.64 14.85
C ARG A 293 -0.98 -3.50 13.60
N ALA A 294 -0.84 -2.83 12.44
CA ALA A 294 -0.62 -3.47 11.16
C ALA A 294 0.61 -4.38 11.16
N LEU A 295 1.73 -3.87 11.69
CA LEU A 295 2.98 -4.59 11.72
C LEU A 295 2.91 -5.79 12.67
N LEU A 296 2.38 -5.63 13.89
CA LEU A 296 2.20 -6.74 14.85
C LEU A 296 1.36 -7.88 14.26
N HIS A 297 0.26 -7.57 13.58
CA HIS A 297 -0.54 -8.58 12.88
C HIS A 297 0.27 -9.29 11.79
N GLY A 298 1.02 -8.52 10.99
CA GLY A 298 1.89 -9.08 9.96
C GLY A 298 2.98 -9.99 10.54
N VAL A 299 3.68 -9.54 11.57
CA VAL A 299 4.79 -10.27 12.21
C VAL A 299 4.30 -11.57 12.84
N ARG A 300 3.21 -11.57 13.62
CA ARG A 300 2.62 -12.81 14.17
C ARG A 300 2.36 -13.82 13.07
N TRP A 301 1.78 -13.36 11.97
CA TRP A 301 1.42 -14.23 10.86
C TRP A 301 2.64 -14.82 10.14
N GLU A 302 3.65 -14.00 9.82
CA GLU A 302 4.89 -14.49 9.18
C GLU A 302 5.53 -15.59 10.02
N ILE A 303 5.54 -15.39 11.34
CA ILE A 303 6.20 -16.29 12.27
C ILE A 303 5.39 -17.54 12.53
N THR A 304 4.08 -17.45 12.71
CA THR A 304 3.23 -18.64 12.80
C THR A 304 3.32 -19.47 11.52
N SER A 305 3.30 -18.83 10.34
CA SER A 305 3.40 -19.55 9.05
C SER A 305 4.76 -20.22 8.86
N ALA A 306 5.85 -19.54 9.23
CA ALA A 306 7.19 -20.11 9.15
C ALA A 306 7.41 -21.23 10.19
N PHE A 307 6.81 -21.10 11.37
CA PHE A 307 6.83 -22.14 12.39
C PHE A 307 6.05 -23.39 11.96
N GLU A 308 4.90 -23.23 11.29
CA GLU A 308 4.17 -24.33 10.66
C GLU A 308 5.03 -25.07 9.61
N GLN A 309 5.76 -24.34 8.77
CA GLN A 309 6.70 -24.93 7.81
C GLN A 309 7.85 -25.67 8.50
N PHE A 310 8.39 -25.10 9.58
CA PHE A 310 9.39 -25.76 10.43
C PHE A 310 8.86 -27.08 11.00
N GLN A 311 7.58 -27.15 11.37
CA GLN A 311 6.90 -28.38 11.78
C GLN A 311 6.53 -29.32 10.62
N GLY A 312 6.90 -28.99 9.37
CA GLY A 312 6.59 -29.79 8.18
C GLY A 312 5.16 -29.67 7.68
N VAL A 313 4.41 -28.66 8.10
CA VAL A 313 3.03 -28.42 7.64
C VAL A 313 3.06 -27.60 6.35
N ASP A 314 2.50 -28.16 5.26
CA ASP A 314 2.25 -27.42 4.02
C ASP A 314 0.99 -26.54 4.17
N PRO A 315 1.11 -25.20 4.14
CA PRO A 315 -0.04 -24.29 4.28
C PRO A 315 -1.11 -24.50 3.20
N THR A 316 -0.74 -25.00 2.03
CA THR A 316 -1.68 -25.26 0.94
C THR A 316 -2.54 -26.50 1.18
N GLN A 317 -2.20 -27.36 2.14
CA GLN A 317 -3.00 -28.52 2.55
C GLN A 317 -4.06 -28.17 3.60
N GLN A 318 -4.00 -26.97 4.17
CA GLN A 318 -4.98 -26.50 5.15
C GLN A 318 -6.26 -26.01 4.48
N ARG A 319 -7.39 -26.08 5.18
CA ARG A 319 -8.69 -25.57 4.69
C ARG A 319 -8.78 -24.04 4.70
N VAL A 320 -7.98 -23.37 5.51
CA VAL A 320 -7.93 -21.91 5.57
C VAL A 320 -6.60 -21.50 4.98
N TRP A 321 -6.61 -20.88 3.80
CA TRP A 321 -5.39 -20.32 3.23
C TRP A 321 -5.31 -18.84 3.55
N ASP A 322 -4.11 -18.38 3.89
CA ASP A 322 -3.82 -16.96 3.78
C ASP A 322 -3.32 -16.65 2.35
N LEU A 323 -4.00 -15.72 1.71
CA LEU A 323 -3.72 -15.32 0.33
C LEU A 323 -2.40 -14.55 0.18
N ARG A 324 -1.68 -14.25 1.29
CA ARG A 324 -0.32 -13.70 1.30
C ARG A 324 0.77 -14.79 1.26
N THR A 325 0.49 -16.01 1.74
CA THR A 325 1.44 -17.15 1.70
C THR A 325 1.31 -17.95 0.41
N VAL A 326 0.08 -18.10 -0.10
CA VAL A 326 -0.19 -19.09 -1.18
C VAL A 326 -0.17 -18.48 -2.60
N SER A 327 -0.26 -17.16 -2.73
CA SER A 327 -0.26 -16.48 -4.04
C SER A 327 1.10 -15.84 -4.31
N GLN A 328 1.88 -16.36 -5.27
CA GLN A 328 3.18 -15.77 -5.65
C GLN A 328 3.05 -14.39 -6.33
N VAL A 329 1.87 -14.05 -6.86
CA VAL A 329 1.61 -12.77 -7.53
C VAL A 329 0.63 -11.94 -6.73
N LEU A 330 1.13 -10.99 -5.94
CA LEU A 330 0.29 -10.07 -5.17
C LEU A 330 -0.42 -9.08 -6.12
N PRO A 331 -1.70 -8.74 -5.90
CA PRO A 331 -2.37 -7.72 -6.69
C PRO A 331 -1.66 -6.38 -6.55
N SER A 332 -1.51 -5.65 -7.65
CA SER A 332 -1.19 -4.22 -7.64
C SER A 332 -2.19 -3.49 -6.73
N LEU A 333 -1.70 -2.95 -5.62
CA LEU A 333 -2.51 -2.25 -4.62
C LEU A 333 -3.16 -1.02 -5.25
N LYS A 334 -4.50 -1.03 -5.39
CA LYS A 334 -5.26 0.21 -5.65
C LYS A 334 -4.92 1.26 -4.59
N LYS A 335 -4.69 2.49 -5.06
CA LYS A 335 -4.34 3.66 -4.23
C LYS A 335 -5.33 3.80 -3.06
N GLY A 336 -4.83 3.84 -1.82
CA GLY A 336 -5.63 4.09 -0.61
C GLY A 336 -6.31 2.88 0.02
N VAL A 337 -6.14 1.66 -0.52
CA VAL A 337 -6.62 0.44 0.14
C VAL A 337 -5.45 -0.25 0.81
N SER A 338 -5.40 -0.14 2.14
CA SER A 338 -4.45 -0.89 2.95
C SER A 338 -4.66 -2.40 2.74
N PRO A 339 -3.60 -3.22 2.59
CA PRO A 339 -3.66 -4.70 2.58
C PRO A 339 -4.35 -5.30 3.80
N LEU A 340 -4.63 -4.47 4.82
CA LEU A 340 -5.28 -4.82 6.08
C LEU A 340 -6.81 -4.68 6.04
N ARG A 341 -7.40 -4.11 4.98
CA ARG A 341 -8.87 -3.98 4.87
C ARG A 341 -9.55 -5.20 4.28
N ASN A 342 -8.84 -6.04 3.53
CA ASN A 342 -9.39 -7.30 3.02
C ASN A 342 -9.01 -8.45 3.96
N ARG A 343 -9.98 -9.29 4.33
CA ARG A 343 -9.77 -10.59 4.99
C ARG A 343 -8.68 -11.34 4.24
N SER A 344 -7.47 -11.39 4.75
CA SER A 344 -6.30 -11.93 4.06
C SER A 344 -6.40 -13.44 3.89
N SER A 345 -7.22 -14.05 4.73
CA SER A 345 -7.59 -15.46 4.67
C SER A 345 -8.78 -15.72 3.76
N LEU A 346 -8.78 -16.94 3.23
CA LEU A 346 -9.83 -17.57 2.46
C LEU A 346 -10.10 -18.93 3.08
N ASP A 347 -11.32 -19.13 3.57
CA ASP A 347 -11.72 -20.40 4.18
C ASP A 347 -12.41 -21.28 3.13
N PHE A 348 -11.68 -22.27 2.62
CA PHE A 348 -12.21 -23.29 1.70
C PHE A 348 -13.23 -24.20 2.39
N GLY A 349 -13.30 -24.21 3.73
CA GLY A 349 -14.36 -24.88 4.49
C GLY A 349 -15.75 -24.30 4.25
N GLU A 350 -15.87 -23.09 3.70
CA GLU A 350 -17.14 -22.55 3.21
C GLU A 350 -17.73 -23.37 2.04
N VAL A 351 -16.89 -24.12 1.32
CA VAL A 351 -17.30 -25.10 0.32
C VAL A 351 -17.48 -26.45 1.01
N ARG A 352 -18.73 -26.89 1.17
CA ARG A 352 -19.09 -28.08 1.97
C ARG A 352 -18.74 -29.38 1.25
N GLN A 353 -19.04 -29.48 -0.03
CA GLN A 353 -18.78 -30.69 -0.81
C GLN A 353 -17.27 -30.89 -0.99
N GLU A 354 -16.77 -32.04 -0.51
CA GLU A 354 -15.34 -32.34 -0.51
C GLU A 354 -14.75 -32.39 -1.92
N TRP A 355 -15.44 -33.03 -2.87
CA TRP A 355 -14.99 -33.10 -4.26
C TRP A 355 -14.82 -31.71 -4.91
N LEU A 356 -15.70 -30.76 -4.59
CA LEU A 356 -15.66 -29.40 -5.15
C LEU A 356 -14.55 -28.58 -4.49
N ARG A 357 -14.39 -28.75 -3.17
CA ARG A 357 -13.33 -28.11 -2.40
C ARG A 357 -11.95 -28.58 -2.85
N GLU A 358 -11.74 -29.87 -3.01
CA GLU A 358 -10.48 -30.44 -3.49
C GLU A 358 -10.17 -29.98 -4.92
N ALA A 359 -11.16 -29.94 -5.82
CA ALA A 359 -10.97 -29.39 -7.17
C ALA A 359 -10.51 -27.92 -7.14
N LEU A 360 -11.15 -27.09 -6.30
CA LEU A 360 -10.79 -25.68 -6.14
C LEU A 360 -9.37 -25.51 -5.56
N MET A 361 -9.04 -26.27 -4.51
CA MET A 361 -7.72 -26.21 -3.87
C MET A 361 -6.63 -26.72 -4.84
N HIS A 362 -6.88 -27.81 -5.57
CA HIS A 362 -5.96 -28.34 -6.57
C HIS A 362 -5.74 -27.35 -7.72
N TRP A 363 -6.81 -26.72 -8.23
CA TRP A 363 -6.70 -25.65 -9.23
C TRP A 363 -5.84 -24.49 -8.71
N ALA A 364 -6.08 -24.05 -7.48
CA ALA A 364 -5.36 -22.92 -6.92
C ALA A 364 -3.86 -23.21 -6.72
N ARG A 365 -3.49 -24.45 -6.35
CA ARG A 365 -2.08 -24.90 -6.29
C ARG A 365 -1.43 -24.92 -7.68
N THR A 366 -2.15 -25.43 -8.68
CA THR A 366 -1.62 -25.64 -10.03
C THR A 366 -1.52 -24.35 -10.84
N ALA A 367 -2.57 -23.54 -10.81
CA ALA A 367 -2.65 -22.30 -11.58
C ALA A 367 -1.95 -21.10 -10.91
N ASN A 368 -1.67 -21.19 -9.59
CA ASN A 368 -1.05 -20.13 -8.78
C ASN A 368 -1.64 -18.72 -9.05
N PRO A 369 -2.97 -18.55 -8.92
CA PRO A 369 -3.65 -17.31 -9.27
C PRO A 369 -3.34 -16.20 -8.27
N ASN A 370 -3.40 -14.94 -8.71
CA ASN A 370 -3.38 -13.81 -7.79
C ASN A 370 -4.60 -13.83 -6.84
N SER A 371 -4.48 -13.19 -5.67
CA SER A 371 -5.52 -13.24 -4.63
C SER A 371 -6.89 -12.70 -5.04
N HIS A 372 -6.95 -11.77 -5.99
CA HIS A 372 -8.22 -11.26 -6.52
C HIS A 372 -8.93 -12.31 -7.38
N SER A 373 -8.17 -13.02 -8.22
CA SER A 373 -8.68 -14.12 -9.02
C SER A 373 -9.12 -15.28 -8.12
N LEU A 374 -8.28 -15.71 -7.17
CA LEU A 374 -8.61 -16.81 -6.26
C LEU A 374 -9.90 -16.58 -5.47
N ARG A 375 -10.13 -15.36 -4.95
CA ARG A 375 -11.39 -15.01 -4.29
C ARG A 375 -12.60 -15.15 -5.19
N ARG A 376 -12.51 -14.78 -6.47
CA ARG A 376 -13.63 -14.91 -7.40
C ARG A 376 -14.00 -16.37 -7.64
N TRP A 377 -12.99 -17.23 -7.78
CA TRP A 377 -13.19 -18.67 -7.94
C TRP A 377 -13.79 -19.30 -6.68
N HIS A 378 -13.33 -18.89 -5.51
CA HIS A 378 -13.91 -19.30 -4.23
C HIS A 378 -15.36 -18.85 -4.07
N ILE A 379 -15.68 -17.57 -4.33
CA ILE A 379 -17.08 -17.07 -4.31
C ILE A 379 -17.97 -17.91 -5.24
N ALA A 380 -17.49 -18.23 -6.43
CA ALA A 380 -18.23 -19.06 -7.37
C ALA A 380 -18.51 -20.47 -6.81
N CYS A 381 -17.51 -21.10 -6.17
CA CYS A 381 -17.68 -22.40 -5.52
C CYS A 381 -18.59 -22.33 -4.29
N VAL A 382 -18.55 -21.26 -3.50
CA VAL A 382 -19.44 -21.07 -2.35
C VAL A 382 -20.90 -20.94 -2.81
N ILE A 383 -21.16 -20.19 -3.88
CA ILE A 383 -22.52 -20.09 -4.47
C ILE A 383 -23.00 -21.47 -4.94
N ALA A 384 -22.16 -22.21 -5.67
CA ALA A 384 -22.49 -23.56 -6.11
C ALA A 384 -22.70 -24.52 -4.94
N SER A 385 -21.84 -24.48 -3.92
CA SER A 385 -21.95 -25.29 -2.69
C SER A 385 -23.29 -25.09 -2.01
N ARG A 386 -23.69 -23.83 -1.80
CA ARG A 386 -24.97 -23.47 -1.18
C ARG A 386 -26.16 -23.96 -2.00
N ALA A 387 -26.07 -23.92 -3.32
CA ALA A 387 -27.14 -24.45 -4.18
C ALA A 387 -27.23 -25.98 -4.12
N LEU A 388 -26.09 -26.67 -4.04
CA LEU A 388 -26.03 -28.13 -3.89
C LEU A 388 -26.47 -28.61 -2.50
N GLU A 389 -26.21 -27.83 -1.46
CA GLU A 389 -26.67 -28.09 -0.08
C GLU A 389 -28.19 -28.20 0.05
N LEU A 390 -28.95 -27.60 -0.88
CA LEU A 390 -30.41 -27.72 -0.91
C LEU A 390 -30.90 -29.11 -1.36
N ARG A 391 -30.02 -29.96 -1.89
CA ARG A 391 -30.37 -31.36 -2.18
C ARG A 391 -30.48 -32.17 -0.88
N PRO A 392 -31.31 -33.23 -0.84
CA PRO A 392 -31.41 -34.12 0.31
C PRO A 392 -30.09 -34.77 0.74
N ASP A 393 -29.17 -35.03 -0.21
CA ASP A 393 -27.84 -35.58 0.04
C ASP A 393 -26.75 -34.50 0.17
N GLY A 394 -27.13 -33.22 0.16
CA GLY A 394 -26.25 -32.06 0.16
C GLY A 394 -25.28 -32.00 -1.03
N GLY A 395 -25.48 -32.79 -2.08
CA GLY A 395 -24.57 -32.89 -3.22
C GLY A 395 -23.19 -33.48 -2.87
N MET A 396 -23.08 -34.23 -1.77
CA MET A 396 -21.80 -34.80 -1.30
C MET A 396 -21.25 -35.89 -2.23
N ASP A 397 -22.12 -36.60 -2.94
CA ASP A 397 -21.76 -37.65 -3.90
C ASP A 397 -21.79 -37.09 -5.34
N PRO A 398 -20.62 -36.83 -5.97
CA PRO A 398 -20.56 -36.22 -7.29
C PRO A 398 -21.10 -37.15 -8.39
N GLY A 399 -21.19 -38.46 -8.16
CA GLY A 399 -21.72 -39.44 -9.11
C GLY A 399 -23.25 -39.42 -9.22
N LYS A 400 -23.95 -38.89 -8.19
CA LYS A 400 -25.41 -38.78 -8.15
C LYS A 400 -25.96 -37.47 -8.71
N LEU A 401 -25.08 -36.55 -9.11
CA LEU A 401 -25.47 -35.26 -9.68
C LEU A 401 -26.04 -35.42 -11.09
N ARG A 402 -27.02 -34.59 -11.41
CA ARG A 402 -27.86 -34.65 -12.60
C ARG A 402 -28.02 -33.27 -13.21
N PHE A 403 -28.68 -33.23 -14.35
CA PHE A 403 -28.96 -31.99 -15.07
C PHE A 403 -29.73 -30.96 -14.23
N SER A 404 -30.72 -31.41 -13.46
CA SER A 404 -31.53 -30.56 -12.57
C SER A 404 -30.70 -29.81 -11.52
N ASP A 405 -29.59 -30.40 -11.08
CA ASP A 405 -28.71 -29.79 -10.08
C ASP A 405 -27.87 -28.68 -10.70
N VAL A 406 -27.49 -28.84 -11.97
CA VAL A 406 -26.85 -27.75 -12.72
C VAL A 406 -27.81 -26.58 -12.86
N THR A 407 -29.10 -26.84 -13.14
CA THR A 407 -30.14 -25.81 -13.17
C THR A 407 -30.23 -25.10 -11.82
N ALA A 408 -30.28 -25.85 -10.70
CA ALA A 408 -30.33 -25.28 -9.35
C ALA A 408 -29.11 -24.41 -9.02
N VAL A 409 -27.90 -24.86 -9.40
CA VAL A 409 -26.66 -24.08 -9.25
C VAL A 409 -26.74 -22.78 -10.05
N VAL A 410 -27.17 -22.83 -11.31
CA VAL A 410 -27.30 -21.64 -12.16
C VAL A 410 -28.33 -20.66 -11.60
N GLU A 411 -29.45 -21.14 -11.06
CA GLU A 411 -30.42 -20.31 -10.34
C GLU A 411 -29.81 -19.69 -9.07
N GLY A 412 -28.94 -20.42 -8.37
CA GLY A 412 -28.15 -19.88 -7.26
C GLY A 412 -27.27 -18.69 -7.68
N PHE A 413 -26.61 -18.76 -8.85
CA PHE A 413 -25.84 -17.63 -9.40
C PHE A 413 -26.72 -16.43 -9.77
N LYS A 414 -27.92 -16.65 -10.31
CA LYS A 414 -28.86 -15.56 -10.64
C LYS A 414 -29.37 -14.81 -9.41
N ARG A 415 -29.42 -15.48 -8.26
CA ARG A 415 -29.90 -14.93 -6.97
C ARG A 415 -28.76 -14.50 -6.04
N ALA A 416 -27.51 -14.59 -6.50
CA ALA A 416 -26.37 -14.31 -5.66
C ALA A 416 -26.29 -12.81 -5.31
N VAL A 417 -26.07 -12.55 -4.01
CA VAL A 417 -25.97 -11.20 -3.44
C VAL A 417 -24.57 -10.88 -2.94
N ASN A 418 -24.24 -9.60 -2.90
CA ASN A 418 -23.01 -9.07 -2.32
C ASN A 418 -23.07 -9.04 -0.78
N GLN A 419 -22.00 -8.58 -0.13
CA GLN A 419 -21.92 -8.50 1.34
C GLN A 419 -22.93 -7.51 1.96
N ASN A 420 -23.47 -6.59 1.16
CA ASN A 420 -24.48 -5.63 1.58
C ASN A 420 -25.92 -6.15 1.36
N GLY A 421 -26.08 -7.37 0.82
CA GLY A 421 -27.37 -7.98 0.51
C GLY A 421 -27.97 -7.58 -0.85
N GLU A 422 -27.24 -6.82 -1.67
CA GLU A 422 -27.70 -6.41 -3.00
C GLU A 422 -27.36 -7.47 -4.05
N LEU A 423 -28.23 -7.67 -5.04
CA LEU A 423 -27.97 -8.60 -6.13
C LEU A 423 -26.71 -8.20 -6.90
N TYR A 424 -25.91 -9.20 -7.27
CA TYR A 424 -24.80 -8.98 -8.20
C TYR A 424 -25.31 -8.57 -9.58
N SER A 425 -24.55 -7.73 -10.29
CA SER A 425 -24.86 -7.38 -11.68
C SER A 425 -24.84 -8.62 -12.59
N SER A 426 -25.69 -8.64 -13.62
CA SER A 426 -25.81 -9.74 -14.57
C SER A 426 -24.46 -10.15 -15.20
N SER A 427 -23.63 -9.17 -15.56
CA SER A 427 -22.27 -9.40 -16.06
C SER A 427 -21.35 -10.04 -15.01
N PHE A 428 -21.43 -9.62 -13.74
CA PHE A 428 -20.60 -10.22 -12.68
C PHE A 428 -21.05 -11.65 -12.36
N GLN A 429 -22.35 -11.90 -12.30
CA GLN A 429 -22.91 -13.25 -12.15
C GLN A 429 -22.45 -14.17 -13.29
N GLY A 430 -22.46 -13.68 -14.54
CA GLY A 430 -21.97 -14.39 -15.71
C GLY A 430 -20.49 -14.78 -15.61
N HIS A 431 -19.64 -13.88 -15.14
CA HIS A 431 -18.22 -14.17 -14.89
C HIS A 431 -18.02 -15.22 -13.80
N LEU A 432 -18.77 -15.16 -12.69
CA LEU A 432 -18.67 -16.15 -11.63
C LEU A 432 -19.11 -17.54 -12.11
N LEU A 433 -20.20 -17.60 -12.88
CA LEU A 433 -20.69 -18.84 -13.48
C LEU A 433 -19.67 -19.43 -14.48
N ALA A 434 -19.01 -18.59 -15.27
CA ALA A 434 -17.94 -19.01 -16.17
C ALA A 434 -16.77 -19.65 -15.40
N ASN A 435 -16.25 -18.98 -14.37
CA ASN A 435 -15.18 -19.52 -13.52
C ASN A 435 -15.56 -20.88 -12.90
N PHE A 436 -16.81 -21.04 -12.45
CA PHE A 436 -17.27 -22.31 -11.90
C PHE A 436 -17.20 -23.44 -12.93
N PHE A 437 -17.68 -23.22 -14.17
CA PHE A 437 -17.61 -24.25 -15.20
C PHE A 437 -16.19 -24.49 -15.71
N GLU A 438 -15.34 -23.46 -15.78
CA GLU A 438 -13.92 -23.61 -16.08
C GLU A 438 -13.23 -24.48 -15.01
N LEU A 439 -13.59 -24.34 -13.73
CA LEU A 439 -13.10 -25.22 -12.66
C LEU A 439 -13.51 -26.67 -12.87
N LEU A 440 -14.76 -26.92 -13.23
CA LEU A 440 -15.24 -28.29 -13.48
C LEU A 440 -14.53 -28.91 -14.69
N GLU A 441 -14.31 -28.12 -15.74
CA GLU A 441 -13.56 -28.58 -16.91
C GLU A 441 -12.10 -28.89 -16.56
N PHE A 442 -11.44 -28.00 -15.83
CA PHE A 442 -10.09 -28.24 -15.30
C PHE A 442 -10.03 -29.52 -14.45
N GLY A 443 -10.94 -29.67 -13.48
CA GLY A 443 -10.96 -30.84 -12.61
C GLY A 443 -11.22 -32.16 -13.34
N ARG A 444 -12.00 -32.14 -14.45
CA ARG A 444 -12.15 -33.32 -15.32
C ARG A 444 -10.88 -33.64 -16.11
N ARG A 445 -10.15 -32.61 -16.58
CA ARG A 445 -8.89 -32.79 -17.33
C ARG A 445 -7.76 -33.32 -16.45
N GLU A 446 -7.68 -32.86 -15.21
CA GLU A 446 -6.67 -33.30 -14.22
C GLU A 446 -7.05 -34.59 -13.47
N GLY A 447 -8.18 -35.21 -13.78
CA GLY A 447 -8.65 -36.45 -13.13
C GLY A 447 -9.20 -36.26 -11.70
N VAL A 448 -9.13 -35.05 -11.14
CA VAL A 448 -9.64 -34.74 -9.78
C VAL A 448 -11.17 -34.91 -9.69
N LEU A 449 -11.87 -34.79 -10.81
CA LEU A 449 -13.32 -34.92 -10.92
C LEU A 449 -13.77 -36.14 -11.74
N ASP A 450 -13.00 -37.23 -11.78
CA ASP A 450 -13.39 -38.45 -12.50
C ASP A 450 -14.68 -39.08 -11.97
N GLY A 451 -14.95 -38.92 -10.67
CA GLY A 451 -16.20 -39.35 -10.04
C GLY A 451 -17.42 -38.45 -10.33
N LEU A 452 -17.23 -37.32 -11.03
CA LEU A 452 -18.32 -36.39 -11.33
C LEU A 452 -19.18 -36.90 -12.47
N SER A 453 -20.47 -37.09 -12.17
CA SER A 453 -21.48 -37.56 -13.12
C SER A 453 -21.37 -36.84 -14.48
N PRO A 454 -21.39 -37.58 -15.61
CA PRO A 454 -21.41 -36.97 -16.94
C PRO A 454 -22.71 -36.20 -17.20
N ARG A 455 -23.75 -36.42 -16.38
CA ARG A 455 -25.03 -35.69 -16.47
C ARG A 455 -24.99 -34.32 -15.81
N PHE A 456 -23.96 -34.03 -15.01
CA PHE A 456 -23.72 -32.72 -14.41
C PHE A 456 -22.88 -31.87 -15.36
N VAL A 457 -23.53 -31.37 -16.42
CA VAL A 457 -22.89 -30.63 -17.52
C VAL A 457 -23.68 -29.37 -17.88
N ARG A 458 -22.97 -28.32 -18.30
CA ARG A 458 -23.56 -27.07 -18.77
C ARG A 458 -24.27 -27.28 -20.11
N HIS A 459 -25.53 -26.87 -20.22
CA HIS A 459 -26.20 -26.73 -21.51
C HIS A 459 -26.23 -25.26 -21.92
N PRO A 460 -25.53 -24.83 -22.99
CA PRO A 460 -25.39 -23.42 -23.36
C PRO A 460 -26.72 -22.67 -23.54
N GLY A 461 -27.77 -23.36 -23.99
CA GLY A 461 -29.11 -22.77 -24.17
C GLY A 461 -29.94 -22.63 -22.88
N HIS A 462 -29.75 -23.50 -21.88
CA HIS A 462 -30.57 -23.51 -20.66
C HIS A 462 -29.85 -22.88 -19.45
N HIS A 463 -28.52 -23.01 -19.40
CA HIS A 463 -27.67 -22.56 -18.30
C HIS A 463 -26.93 -21.27 -18.67
N ARG A 464 -27.73 -20.24 -18.99
CA ARG A 464 -27.26 -18.89 -19.32
C ARG A 464 -27.88 -17.86 -18.38
N ILE A 465 -27.04 -16.93 -17.93
CA ILE A 465 -27.48 -15.68 -17.33
C ILE A 465 -27.63 -14.70 -18.49
N LYS A 466 -28.86 -14.22 -18.72
CA LYS A 466 -29.10 -13.18 -19.72
C LYS A 466 -28.48 -11.89 -19.18
N GLU A 467 -27.60 -11.27 -19.97
CA GLU A 467 -27.18 -9.91 -19.68
C GLU A 467 -28.42 -9.04 -19.90
N VAL A 468 -29.01 -8.58 -18.80
CA VAL A 468 -30.00 -7.52 -18.85
C VAL A 468 -29.19 -6.24 -19.00
N GLU A 469 -29.13 -5.70 -20.21
CA GLU A 469 -28.71 -4.32 -20.41
C GLU A 469 -29.87 -3.44 -19.95
N GLU A 470 -29.87 -3.03 -18.67
CA GLU A 470 -30.92 -2.17 -18.11
C GLU A 470 -31.06 -0.82 -18.83
N ASN A 471 -30.11 -0.46 -19.70
CA ASN A 471 -29.99 0.84 -20.36
C ASN A 471 -29.73 0.73 -21.88
N GLU A 472 -30.34 -0.22 -22.60
CA GLU A 472 -30.28 -0.26 -24.08
C GLU A 472 -31.11 0.86 -24.73
N GLU A 473 -32.21 1.30 -24.11
CA GLU A 473 -33.13 2.31 -24.65
C GLU A 473 -32.83 3.75 -24.19
N GLU A 474 -31.87 3.97 -23.28
CA GLU A 474 -31.49 5.34 -22.91
C GLU A 474 -30.65 5.99 -24.01
N ILE A 475 -31.30 6.91 -24.75
CA ILE A 475 -30.69 8.04 -25.48
C ILE A 475 -29.67 8.83 -24.59
N GLY A 476 -29.61 8.57 -23.28
CA GLY A 476 -28.80 9.26 -22.26
C GLY A 476 -27.34 8.79 -22.04
N LYS A 477 -26.75 7.92 -22.87
CA LYS A 477 -25.31 7.57 -22.77
C LYS A 477 -24.38 8.58 -23.47
N ALA A 478 -24.89 9.30 -24.48
CA ALA A 478 -24.17 10.41 -25.11
C ALA A 478 -24.44 11.71 -24.37
N ILE A 479 -23.39 12.51 -24.25
CA ILE A 479 -23.47 13.90 -23.80
C ILE A 479 -24.03 14.73 -24.97
N PRO A 480 -25.11 15.50 -24.77
CA PRO A 480 -25.66 16.39 -25.81
C PRO A 480 -24.64 17.42 -26.30
N GLU A 481 -24.75 17.84 -27.56
CA GLU A 481 -23.85 18.81 -28.18
C GLU A 481 -23.83 20.15 -27.42
N LEU A 482 -25.00 20.60 -26.92
CA LEU A 482 -25.08 21.79 -26.08
C LEU A 482 -24.24 21.67 -24.80
N VAL A 483 -24.19 20.48 -24.20
CA VAL A 483 -23.41 20.23 -22.99
C VAL A 483 -21.92 20.14 -23.33
N ILE A 484 -21.54 19.50 -24.45
CA ILE A 484 -20.14 19.49 -24.93
C ILE A 484 -19.62 20.91 -25.15
N ARG A 485 -20.40 21.80 -25.77
CA ARG A 485 -20.00 23.21 -25.96
C ARG A 485 -19.79 23.94 -24.64
N GLN A 486 -20.66 23.72 -23.65
CA GLN A 486 -20.49 24.29 -22.32
C GLN A 486 -19.26 23.73 -21.60
N LEU A 487 -18.95 22.44 -21.77
CA LEU A 487 -17.72 21.84 -21.26
C LEU A 487 -16.49 22.45 -21.93
N ASP A 488 -16.47 22.56 -23.25
CA ASP A 488 -15.37 23.16 -24.01
C ASP A 488 -15.14 24.63 -23.62
N GLY A 489 -16.21 25.39 -23.36
CA GLY A 489 -16.14 26.76 -22.86
C GLY A 489 -15.52 26.91 -21.47
N HIS A 490 -15.43 25.83 -20.70
CA HIS A 490 -14.81 25.79 -19.36
C HIS A 490 -13.62 24.83 -19.29
N VAL A 491 -13.03 24.45 -20.43
CA VAL A 491 -11.88 23.54 -20.48
C VAL A 491 -10.67 24.09 -19.73
N ASP A 492 -10.63 25.40 -19.51
CA ASP A 492 -9.63 26.09 -18.72
C ASP A 492 -9.63 25.67 -17.24
N LEU A 493 -10.79 25.30 -16.69
CA LEU A 493 -10.93 24.82 -15.31
C LEU A 493 -10.41 23.38 -15.11
N LEU A 494 -10.20 22.62 -16.20
CA LEU A 494 -9.83 21.21 -16.12
C LEU A 494 -8.42 21.03 -15.56
N GLY A 495 -8.34 20.30 -14.44
CA GLY A 495 -7.10 20.03 -13.69
C GLY A 495 -6.84 21.01 -12.55
N ASN A 496 -7.61 22.11 -12.44
CA ASN A 496 -7.35 23.16 -11.47
C ASN A 496 -7.47 22.63 -10.03
N GLY A 497 -6.45 22.87 -9.21
CA GLY A 497 -6.37 22.39 -7.83
C GLY A 497 -6.32 20.86 -7.67
N PHE A 498 -6.20 20.09 -8.77
CA PHE A 498 -6.20 18.63 -8.70
C PHE A 498 -4.80 18.09 -8.34
N PRO A 499 -4.63 17.39 -7.21
CA PRO A 499 -3.30 16.91 -6.80
C PRO A 499 -2.88 15.70 -7.64
N TYR A 500 -1.77 15.82 -8.37
CA TYR A 500 -1.24 14.75 -9.21
C TYR A 500 0.29 14.60 -9.11
N GLY A 501 0.73 13.91 -8.06
CA GLY A 501 2.17 13.65 -7.82
C GLY A 501 2.91 14.95 -7.53
N ASP A 502 4.15 15.02 -8.02
CA ASP A 502 5.01 16.21 -7.91
C ASP A 502 4.90 17.12 -9.15
N LEU A 503 3.92 16.87 -10.04
CA LEU A 503 3.74 17.70 -11.23
C LEU A 503 3.27 19.11 -10.83
N PRO A 504 3.84 20.18 -11.43
CA PRO A 504 3.37 21.54 -11.26
C PRO A 504 1.89 21.71 -11.67
N PRO A 505 1.11 22.60 -11.02
CA PRO A 505 -0.30 22.80 -11.34
C PRO A 505 -0.60 23.04 -12.83
N ASP A 506 0.21 23.86 -13.50
CA ASP A 506 0.04 24.16 -14.93
C ASP A 506 0.27 22.93 -15.82
N ALA A 507 1.20 22.06 -15.43
CA ALA A 507 1.45 20.81 -16.12
C ALA A 507 0.29 19.82 -15.91
N VAL A 508 -0.30 19.79 -14.71
CA VAL A 508 -1.51 18.99 -14.43
C VAL A 508 -2.67 19.44 -15.31
N ASN A 509 -2.90 20.75 -15.41
CA ASN A 509 -3.92 21.34 -16.28
C ASN A 509 -3.69 20.92 -17.74
N ALA A 510 -2.51 21.18 -18.28
CA ALA A 510 -2.18 20.86 -19.68
C ALA A 510 -2.32 19.37 -19.99
N MET A 511 -1.87 18.49 -19.09
CA MET A 511 -1.98 17.04 -19.24
C MET A 511 -3.44 16.57 -19.31
N PHE A 512 -4.28 17.00 -18.37
CA PHE A 512 -5.67 16.56 -18.32
C PHE A 512 -6.53 17.18 -19.43
N ARG A 513 -6.26 18.43 -19.83
CA ARG A 513 -6.85 19.05 -21.03
C ARG A 513 -6.54 18.24 -22.29
N THR A 514 -5.28 17.86 -22.48
CA THR A 514 -4.86 17.02 -23.61
C THR A 514 -5.57 15.66 -23.59
N ALA A 515 -5.68 15.02 -22.43
CA ALA A 515 -6.42 13.77 -22.30
C ALA A 515 -7.90 13.91 -22.66
N TYR A 516 -8.56 15.01 -22.25
CA TYR A 516 -9.94 15.32 -22.58
C TYR A 516 -10.15 15.53 -24.09
N VAL A 517 -9.31 16.37 -24.72
CA VAL A 517 -9.37 16.65 -26.16
C VAL A 517 -9.26 15.35 -26.97
N ILE A 518 -8.29 14.48 -26.64
CA ILE A 518 -8.15 13.19 -27.32
C ILE A 518 -9.41 12.32 -27.11
N LEU A 519 -9.98 12.25 -25.90
CA LEU A 519 -11.18 11.44 -25.64
C LEU A 519 -12.38 11.92 -26.46
N ARG A 520 -12.61 13.24 -26.47
CA ARG A 520 -13.69 13.90 -27.20
C ARG A 520 -13.57 13.69 -28.70
N ASP A 521 -12.38 13.92 -29.26
CA ASP A 521 -12.17 13.98 -30.72
C ASP A 521 -11.97 12.61 -31.38
N THR A 522 -11.72 11.56 -30.59
CA THR A 522 -11.38 10.23 -31.17
C THR A 522 -12.31 9.11 -30.72
N GLY A 523 -13.10 9.35 -29.66
CA GLY A 523 -13.90 8.34 -28.98
C GLY A 523 -13.10 7.12 -28.51
N ARG A 524 -11.76 7.22 -28.37
CA ARG A 524 -10.93 6.12 -27.88
C ARG A 524 -11.26 5.81 -26.43
N ARG A 525 -11.03 4.55 -26.01
CA ARG A 525 -11.34 4.19 -24.61
C ARG A 525 -10.42 4.93 -23.66
N PRO A 526 -10.89 5.28 -22.44
CA PRO A 526 -10.06 5.95 -21.44
C PRO A 526 -8.73 5.25 -21.16
N ALA A 527 -8.71 3.91 -21.13
CA ALA A 527 -7.49 3.14 -20.94
C ALA A 527 -6.54 3.17 -22.16
N GLU A 528 -7.07 3.32 -23.38
CA GLU A 528 -6.27 3.43 -24.60
C GLU A 528 -5.63 4.82 -24.70
N VAL A 529 -6.38 5.88 -24.37
CA VAL A 529 -5.86 7.25 -24.29
C VAL A 529 -4.81 7.38 -23.18
N ALA A 530 -5.11 6.85 -21.99
CA ALA A 530 -4.18 6.90 -20.86
C ALA A 530 -2.85 6.18 -21.13
N GLY A 531 -2.85 5.19 -22.02
CA GLY A 531 -1.69 4.39 -22.40
C GLY A 531 -1.05 4.77 -23.74
N LEU A 532 -1.30 5.97 -24.26
CA LEU A 532 -0.63 6.45 -25.48
C LEU A 532 0.88 6.60 -25.23
N ASP A 533 1.68 6.22 -26.23
CA ASP A 533 3.12 6.45 -26.22
C ASP A 533 3.44 7.92 -26.49
N VAL A 534 4.64 8.39 -26.12
CA VAL A 534 5.06 9.78 -26.39
C VAL A 534 5.12 10.06 -27.89
N ASP A 535 5.49 9.08 -28.72
CA ASP A 535 5.56 9.16 -30.19
C ASP A 535 4.20 8.84 -30.87
N CYS A 536 3.08 9.15 -30.23
CA CYS A 536 1.75 8.80 -30.73
C CYS A 536 1.26 9.61 -31.95
N LEU A 537 2.04 10.54 -32.49
CA LEU A 537 1.67 11.33 -33.66
C LEU A 537 2.52 10.94 -34.86
N GLU A 538 1.87 10.53 -35.95
CA GLU A 538 2.47 10.36 -37.28
C GLU A 538 1.84 11.41 -38.22
N PHE A 539 2.64 12.14 -38.99
CA PHE A 539 2.12 13.02 -40.05
C PHE A 539 2.31 12.31 -41.38
N ASP A 540 1.21 12.07 -42.09
CA ASP A 540 1.21 11.27 -43.32
C ASP A 540 0.21 11.84 -44.32
N HIS A 541 0.62 12.02 -45.58
CA HIS A 541 -0.21 12.52 -46.68
C HIS A 541 -1.01 13.81 -46.39
N GLY A 542 -0.47 14.73 -45.57
CA GLY A 542 -1.12 16.00 -45.24
C GLY A 542 -2.07 15.96 -44.05
N GLU A 543 -2.24 14.79 -43.41
CA GLU A 543 -3.08 14.60 -42.23
C GLU A 543 -2.28 14.07 -41.03
N TYR A 544 -2.70 14.43 -39.82
CA TYR A 544 -2.16 13.84 -38.61
C TYR A 544 -2.88 12.53 -38.27
N GLN A 545 -2.11 11.54 -37.87
CA GLN A 545 -2.56 10.22 -37.48
C GLN A 545 -2.19 9.98 -36.02
N LEU A 546 -3.18 9.65 -35.19
CA LEU A 546 -2.96 9.17 -33.83
C LEU A 546 -2.63 7.67 -33.85
N VAL A 547 -1.43 7.32 -33.37
CA VAL A 547 -0.99 5.94 -33.19
C VAL A 547 -1.42 5.43 -31.81
N TRP A 548 -2.22 4.38 -31.78
CA TRP A 548 -2.77 3.83 -30.53
C TRP A 548 -2.77 2.30 -30.49
N HIS A 549 -2.95 1.73 -29.29
CA HIS A 549 -3.00 0.28 -29.08
C HIS A 549 -4.43 -0.19 -28.77
N ASN A 550 -4.99 -1.06 -29.61
CA ASN A 550 -6.23 -1.76 -29.30
C ASN A 550 -5.95 -2.92 -28.36
N MET A 551 -6.03 -2.63 -27.06
CA MET A 551 -5.75 -3.59 -25.99
C MET A 551 -6.78 -4.72 -25.96
N LYS A 552 -8.07 -4.44 -26.19
CA LYS A 552 -9.13 -5.47 -26.16
C LYS A 552 -9.04 -6.44 -27.35
N GLY A 553 -8.72 -5.92 -28.53
CA GLY A 553 -8.57 -6.72 -29.75
C GLY A 553 -7.17 -7.29 -29.94
N ARG A 554 -6.23 -7.02 -29.02
CA ARG A 554 -4.80 -7.40 -29.10
C ARG A 554 -4.11 -6.93 -30.38
N ARG A 555 -4.50 -5.78 -30.94
CA ARG A 555 -3.91 -5.18 -32.15
C ARG A 555 -3.19 -3.88 -31.78
N ARG A 556 -1.87 -3.85 -31.93
CA ARG A 556 -1.02 -2.71 -31.54
C ARG A 556 -0.76 -1.77 -32.74
N ARG A 557 -0.39 -0.51 -32.46
CA ARG A 557 0.01 0.52 -33.46
C ARG A 557 -0.99 0.72 -34.60
N ARG A 558 -2.25 0.98 -34.24
CA ARG A 558 -3.30 1.38 -35.19
C ARG A 558 -3.19 2.88 -35.42
N ARG A 559 -3.44 3.32 -36.66
CA ARG A 559 -3.56 4.74 -37.02
C ARG A 559 -5.03 5.15 -37.03
N LEU A 560 -5.28 6.38 -36.60
CA LEU A 560 -6.58 7.02 -36.62
C LEU A 560 -6.37 8.47 -37.07
N PRO A 561 -6.99 8.91 -38.18
CA PRO A 561 -6.88 10.30 -38.60
C PRO A 561 -7.44 11.22 -37.52
N ILE A 562 -6.75 12.33 -37.25
CA ILE A 562 -7.15 13.36 -36.29
C ILE A 562 -7.01 14.75 -36.91
N HIS A 563 -7.80 15.69 -36.40
CA HIS A 563 -7.71 17.08 -36.82
C HIS A 563 -6.42 17.75 -36.33
N GLN A 564 -6.01 18.81 -37.03
CA GLN A 564 -4.84 19.62 -36.70
C GLN A 564 -4.88 20.12 -35.25
N GLU A 565 -6.04 20.59 -34.78
CA GLU A 565 -6.23 21.10 -33.42
C GLU A 565 -5.97 20.03 -32.34
N THR A 566 -6.43 18.79 -32.57
CA THR A 566 -6.15 17.66 -31.68
C THR A 566 -4.66 17.33 -31.65
N ALA A 567 -3.98 17.39 -32.81
CA ALA A 567 -2.55 17.16 -32.91
C ALA A 567 -1.74 18.26 -32.20
N ASP A 568 -2.15 19.52 -32.31
CA ASP A 568 -1.49 20.64 -31.67
C ASP A 568 -1.63 20.58 -30.14
N ALA A 569 -2.80 20.20 -29.62
CA ALA A 569 -2.97 19.95 -28.17
C ALA A 569 -1.99 18.89 -27.64
N VAL A 570 -1.79 17.80 -28.39
CA VAL A 570 -0.81 16.75 -28.04
C VAL A 570 0.62 17.30 -28.10
N ARG A 571 0.97 18.06 -29.13
CA ARG A 571 2.31 18.66 -29.28
C ARG A 571 2.62 19.67 -28.19
N ASP A 572 1.65 20.50 -27.80
CA ASP A 572 1.85 21.48 -26.74
C ASP A 572 2.09 20.81 -25.39
N TRP A 573 1.35 19.73 -25.10
CA TRP A 573 1.65 18.91 -23.93
C TRP A 573 3.02 18.23 -24.03
N GLN A 574 3.40 17.67 -25.17
CA GLN A 574 4.74 17.08 -25.36
C GLN A 574 5.86 18.08 -25.04
N LYS A 575 5.72 19.36 -25.45
CA LYS A 575 6.68 20.42 -25.14
C LYS A 575 6.80 20.68 -23.64
N ILE A 576 5.67 20.84 -22.94
CA ILE A 576 5.65 21.05 -21.49
C ILE A 576 6.27 19.85 -20.77
N ARG A 577 5.93 18.64 -21.21
CA ARG A 577 6.36 17.38 -20.62
C ARG A 577 7.88 17.18 -20.62
N VAL A 578 8.59 17.67 -21.64
CA VAL A 578 10.05 17.52 -21.75
C VAL A 578 10.80 18.17 -20.58
N GLY A 579 10.25 19.25 -20.01
CA GLY A 579 10.87 19.97 -18.89
C GLY A 579 10.53 19.43 -17.50
N LEU A 580 9.76 18.34 -17.40
CA LEU A 580 9.29 17.80 -16.13
C LEU A 580 10.18 16.66 -15.63
N ASP A 581 10.41 16.62 -14.31
CA ASP A 581 10.98 15.45 -13.65
C ASP A 581 9.89 14.37 -13.49
N LEU A 582 9.95 13.33 -14.34
CA LEU A 582 8.90 12.32 -14.44
C LEU A 582 9.40 10.96 -13.93
N PRO A 583 8.50 10.13 -13.35
CA PRO A 583 8.85 8.77 -12.99
C PRO A 583 9.37 7.98 -14.20
N SER A 584 10.56 7.40 -14.07
CA SER A 584 11.25 6.59 -15.09
C SER A 584 10.37 5.50 -15.71
N SER A 585 9.49 4.88 -14.91
CA SER A 585 8.53 3.85 -15.36
C SER A 585 7.54 4.36 -16.41
N SER A 586 7.34 5.68 -16.48
CA SER A 586 6.36 6.35 -17.34
C SER A 586 6.97 7.22 -18.44
N ALA A 587 8.30 7.23 -18.57
CA ALA A 587 9.03 8.05 -19.53
C ALA A 587 8.58 7.83 -20.99
N ARG A 588 8.14 6.62 -21.35
CA ARG A 588 7.68 6.28 -22.71
C ARG A 588 6.24 6.67 -23.03
N HIS A 589 5.42 7.04 -22.05
CA HIS A 589 4.00 7.31 -22.26
C HIS A 589 3.69 8.80 -22.27
N LEU A 590 2.78 9.23 -23.15
CA LEU A 590 2.34 10.61 -23.29
C LEU A 590 1.80 11.16 -21.96
N LEU A 591 0.99 10.37 -21.27
CA LEU A 591 0.35 10.75 -20.00
C LEU A 591 1.04 10.01 -18.83
N PRO A 592 1.93 10.67 -18.06
CA PRO A 592 2.76 10.01 -17.07
C PRO A 592 1.99 9.53 -15.83
N ALA A 593 2.59 8.56 -15.13
CA ALA A 593 2.07 8.07 -13.85
C ALA A 593 2.41 9.04 -12.70
N ILE A 594 1.68 8.94 -11.59
CA ILE A 594 1.95 9.70 -10.36
C ILE A 594 3.25 9.24 -9.69
N THR A 595 3.60 7.95 -9.79
CA THR A 595 4.75 7.34 -9.12
C THR A 595 5.39 6.28 -10.00
N ASN A 596 6.60 5.83 -9.66
CA ASN A 596 7.31 4.73 -10.35
C ASN A 596 6.59 3.36 -10.30
N ARG A 597 5.44 3.25 -9.60
CA ARG A 597 4.67 2.00 -9.49
C ARG A 597 3.85 1.66 -10.74
N TYR A 598 3.56 2.65 -11.58
CA TYR A 598 2.70 2.50 -12.75
C TYR A 598 3.40 3.00 -14.01
N ARG A 599 2.96 2.51 -15.17
CA ARG A 599 3.57 2.88 -16.45
C ARG A 599 3.02 4.17 -17.04
N HIS A 600 1.78 4.53 -16.73
CA HIS A 600 1.12 5.71 -17.27
C HIS A 600 -0.03 6.15 -16.36
N LEU A 601 -0.74 7.22 -16.74
CA LEU A 601 -1.95 7.70 -16.09
C LEU A 601 -2.95 6.56 -15.87
N ASP A 602 -3.49 6.45 -14.66
CA ASP A 602 -4.59 5.53 -14.36
C ASP A 602 -5.94 6.13 -14.73
N SER A 603 -6.84 5.32 -15.30
CA SER A 603 -8.18 5.76 -15.72
C SER A 603 -9.06 6.19 -14.54
N GLY A 604 -8.77 5.73 -13.33
CA GLY A 604 -9.40 6.20 -12.11
C GLY A 604 -9.00 7.64 -11.75
N ASN A 605 -7.73 8.01 -11.91
CA ASN A 605 -7.29 9.40 -11.73
C ASN A 605 -7.92 10.33 -12.77
N LEU A 606 -7.96 9.90 -14.03
CA LEU A 606 -8.66 10.58 -15.11
C LEU A 606 -10.15 10.79 -14.80
N SER A 607 -10.83 9.75 -14.30
CA SER A 607 -12.24 9.85 -13.89
C SER A 607 -12.45 10.82 -12.74
N ARG A 608 -11.54 10.85 -11.75
CA ARG A 608 -11.63 11.77 -10.60
C ARG A 608 -11.37 13.22 -11.03
N CYS A 609 -10.41 13.45 -11.93
CA CYS A 609 -10.12 14.79 -12.43
C CYS A 609 -11.29 15.34 -13.25
N ILE A 610 -11.85 14.54 -14.18
CA ILE A 610 -13.04 14.96 -14.96
C ILE A 610 -14.22 15.27 -14.04
N ARG A 611 -14.49 14.46 -13.01
CA ARG A 611 -15.55 14.78 -12.04
C ARG A 611 -15.30 16.08 -11.30
N SER A 612 -14.09 16.26 -10.76
CA SER A 612 -13.69 17.49 -10.07
C SER A 612 -13.86 18.72 -10.94
N TRP A 613 -13.56 18.60 -12.23
CA TRP A 613 -13.75 19.67 -13.22
C TRP A 613 -15.23 19.95 -13.47
N VAL A 614 -16.03 18.93 -13.78
CA VAL A 614 -17.48 19.07 -14.01
C VAL A 614 -18.20 19.68 -12.80
N ASP A 615 -17.80 19.30 -11.58
CA ASP A 615 -18.34 19.84 -10.34
C ASP A 615 -17.95 21.31 -10.11
N SER A 616 -16.85 21.77 -10.73
CA SER A 616 -16.39 23.17 -10.64
C SER A 616 -17.08 24.12 -11.62
N ILE A 617 -17.78 23.59 -12.64
CA ILE A 617 -18.47 24.41 -13.64
C ILE A 617 -19.76 24.97 -13.02
N PRO A 618 -19.93 26.31 -12.95
CA PRO A 618 -21.06 26.93 -12.24
C PRO A 618 -22.43 26.52 -12.78
N VAL A 619 -22.61 26.56 -14.10
CA VAL A 619 -23.87 26.25 -14.79
C VAL A 619 -23.61 25.25 -15.91
N LEU A 620 -24.39 24.17 -15.92
CA LEU A 620 -24.41 23.16 -16.98
C LEU A 620 -25.88 22.87 -17.31
N ASP A 621 -26.34 23.44 -18.42
CA ASP A 621 -27.73 23.35 -18.84
C ASP A 621 -27.95 22.22 -19.86
N SER A 622 -29.11 21.56 -19.74
CA SER A 622 -29.57 20.56 -20.69
C SER A 622 -30.43 21.18 -21.80
N GLU A 623 -30.63 20.46 -22.90
CA GLU A 623 -31.53 20.88 -23.99
C GLU A 623 -33.02 20.87 -23.59
N LYS A 624 -33.36 20.32 -22.41
CA LYS A 624 -34.75 20.27 -21.93
C LYS A 624 -35.10 21.61 -21.28
N LEU A 625 -36.18 22.22 -21.74
CA LEU A 625 -36.73 23.43 -21.14
C LEU A 625 -37.67 23.06 -19.98
N GLY A 626 -37.57 23.81 -18.90
CA GLY A 626 -38.49 23.75 -17.77
C GLY A 626 -39.82 24.43 -18.05
N PRO A 627 -40.77 24.40 -17.10
CA PRO A 627 -42.10 24.98 -17.25
C PRO A 627 -42.10 26.47 -17.61
N GLU A 628 -41.05 27.21 -17.24
CA GLU A 628 -40.89 28.65 -17.51
C GLU A 628 -40.02 28.95 -18.75
N GLY A 629 -39.69 27.94 -19.56
CA GLY A 629 -38.86 28.12 -20.76
C GLY A 629 -37.36 28.28 -20.48
N THR A 630 -36.92 28.14 -19.22
CA THR A 630 -35.50 28.12 -18.84
C THR A 630 -34.91 26.71 -19.02
N PRO A 631 -33.66 26.57 -19.51
CA PRO A 631 -33.00 25.27 -19.58
C PRO A 631 -32.90 24.60 -18.20
N LEU A 632 -33.22 23.31 -18.13
CA LEU A 632 -33.07 22.52 -16.91
C LEU A 632 -31.60 22.13 -16.71
N PRO A 633 -31.09 22.07 -15.47
CA PRO A 633 -29.72 21.67 -15.20
C PRO A 633 -29.46 20.22 -15.67
N PHE A 634 -28.31 20.00 -16.30
CA PHE A 634 -27.88 18.69 -16.76
C PHE A 634 -27.36 17.84 -15.58
N ASP A 635 -27.68 16.56 -15.62
CA ASP A 635 -27.18 15.60 -14.63
C ASP A 635 -25.68 15.35 -14.82
N ARG A 636 -24.87 16.00 -13.97
CA ARG A 636 -23.40 15.90 -13.95
C ARG A 636 -22.90 14.46 -13.81
N SER A 637 -23.68 13.55 -13.20
CA SER A 637 -23.27 12.14 -13.04
C SER A 637 -23.13 11.40 -14.37
N LYS A 638 -23.77 11.91 -15.44
CA LYS A 638 -23.69 11.38 -16.81
C LYS A 638 -22.40 11.80 -17.54
N ILE A 639 -21.59 12.69 -16.96
CA ILE A 639 -20.32 13.14 -17.53
C ILE A 639 -19.17 12.35 -16.92
N PHE A 640 -18.71 11.33 -17.66
CA PHE A 640 -17.59 10.47 -17.26
C PHE A 640 -16.74 10.10 -18.49
N PRO A 641 -15.48 9.65 -18.32
CA PRO A 641 -14.56 9.46 -19.46
C PRO A 641 -15.07 8.58 -20.60
N TYR A 642 -15.91 7.58 -20.29
CA TYR A 642 -16.47 6.68 -21.31
C TYR A 642 -17.70 7.29 -22.04
N ALA A 643 -18.33 8.33 -21.50
CA ALA A 643 -19.44 9.03 -22.14
C ALA A 643 -18.99 9.74 -23.43
N PHE A 644 -17.79 10.34 -23.45
CA PHE A 644 -17.21 10.95 -24.66
C PHE A 644 -17.07 9.97 -25.83
N ARG A 645 -16.79 8.70 -25.53
CA ARG A 645 -16.81 7.64 -26.53
C ARG A 645 -18.20 7.45 -27.13
N HIS A 646 -19.23 7.39 -26.29
CA HIS A 646 -20.61 7.26 -26.77
C HIS A 646 -21.01 8.46 -27.63
N THR A 647 -20.72 9.69 -27.18
CA THR A 647 -20.96 10.92 -27.94
C THR A 647 -20.28 10.88 -29.31
N PHE A 648 -18.98 10.56 -29.36
CA PHE A 648 -18.22 10.54 -30.61
C PHE A 648 -18.84 9.61 -31.67
N PHE A 649 -19.17 8.36 -31.29
CA PHE A 649 -19.74 7.40 -32.24
C PHE A 649 -21.16 7.75 -32.67
N ILE A 650 -21.97 8.31 -31.76
CA ILE A 650 -23.32 8.76 -32.08
C ILE A 650 -23.26 9.93 -33.07
N CYS A 651 -22.47 10.96 -32.80
CA CYS A 651 -22.30 12.10 -33.70
C CYS A 651 -21.72 11.70 -35.07
N SER A 652 -20.73 10.79 -35.08
CA SER A 652 -20.13 10.28 -36.33
C SER A 652 -21.14 9.50 -37.19
N ALA A 653 -22.01 8.70 -36.55
CA ALA A 653 -23.07 7.98 -37.26
C ALA A 653 -24.08 8.96 -37.89
N PHE A 654 -24.51 9.99 -37.16
CA PHE A 654 -25.43 11.00 -37.70
C PHE A 654 -24.82 11.88 -38.80
N ALA A 655 -23.52 12.18 -38.72
CA ALA A 655 -22.81 12.88 -39.81
C ALA A 655 -22.81 12.05 -41.11
N SER A 656 -22.52 10.74 -41.01
CA SER A 656 -22.53 9.84 -42.17
C SER A 656 -23.91 9.63 -42.81
N VAL A 657 -25.00 9.81 -42.05
CA VAL A 657 -26.38 9.70 -42.58
C VAL A 657 -26.80 10.98 -43.33
N ARG A 658 -26.26 12.15 -42.96
CA ARG A 658 -26.54 13.41 -43.66
C ARG A 658 -25.89 13.47 -45.05
N ASP A 659 -24.73 12.86 -45.24
CA ASP A 659 -24.05 12.81 -46.54
C ASP A 659 -24.73 11.88 -47.57
N VAL A 660 -25.62 10.98 -47.13
CA VAL A 660 -26.41 10.11 -48.04
C VAL A 660 -27.76 10.74 -48.40
N GLY A 661 -28.17 11.82 -47.72
CA GLY A 661 -29.49 12.47 -47.87
C GLY A 661 -29.57 13.61 -48.89
N PHE A 662 -28.49 13.94 -49.60
CA PHE A 662 -28.44 15.01 -50.62
C PHE A 662 -27.96 14.52 -51.99
N ALA A 663 -28.28 13.27 -52.33
CA ALA A 663 -28.22 12.75 -53.70
C ALA A 663 -29.55 12.08 -54.05
N ALA A 664 -30.58 12.91 -54.30
CA ALA A 664 -31.79 12.55 -55.03
C ALA A 664 -32.24 13.76 -55.86
#